data_AF-A0A1J4L0A9-F1
#
_entry.id   AF-A0A1J4L0A9-F1
#
_cell.length_a   1.000
_cell.length_b   1.000
_cell.length_c   1.000
_cell.angle_alpha   90.00
_cell.angle_beta   90.00
_cell.angle_gamma   90.00
#
_symmetry.space_group_name_H-M   'P 1'
#
loop_
_entity.id
_entity.type
_entity.pdbx_description
1 polymer ?
#
loop_
_entity_poly.entity_id
_entity_poly.type
_entity_poly.pdbx_seq_one_letter_code
_entity_poly.pdbx_strand_id
1 'polypeptide(L)'
;MLFFFLSSAFSVGVYREYVLYQPYFWNSRYYRIPAITTANDGTLITATDMRWVNKNDLPARISTIINYSPDNGLTWTNPQIISGTVRDVGDGDPALVVDRKTGCVLCLWTGDAAFMRSTPQNPQHLYFTRSWDNGRTWEEKKDITHMIYSNLCTNCDEDRRTWSAMFFSSGSALQLRDGRIMVSGVTRCHGKHRCYCVYTDDLGKTWSASTSPAYSDKGDESKFFETNNGTVVLSTRLFNGPKARGFAWSYDRGMTFPRNQTMTDLWDSPCNGDVLRYTSTIDGYDKDRILHTLTYVQGFPRRNVSILISYDEGETWPVKKTIRANADDLGSYSSIAIGHDGLIHIYYEKGIERADMDNFNMTVVTLSLDWITDGADVYKKPENLRWCICEKEDAACNGKCPKDYHKLTPKVFDNYIDTYWEYPTNMNYFFPVEVRDFTVNLSVPGLNHGKYEADPSLSKRPKVKIVGSAPEPVTLEFINVDIEATVDVILANNFVLDGTALTIDDQISKVEVGTTLVKLTKGVGLEQTIGSVTVASPKRNQVKSQVNIINNMNGRQLEVYKGIDGAAGQENAGAPVKLSLPAGATDKTFHIYGIWSDAEASGLTLTSGKVITDKANENKFPIEGSNPPDFEYEGEDPQPTQGPPTQTPAPTVVPPTVVPSTAVPSTAVPPTAVPPTEAPTIEPTTPVTPQPTNTDSDQGTDEPVNKRTAATYLAIIGALATACVGLLIFGIAMFIKYKKFKSETRANDSRSESNVFKKDLLYYDTT
;
A
#
# COMPACT_ATOMS: atom_id res chain seq x y z
N MET A 1 1.91 -34.68 16.21
CA MET A 1 3.32 -34.99 15.88
C MET A 1 3.54 -35.17 14.37
N LEU A 2 3.13 -36.26 13.72
CA LEU A 2 3.49 -36.51 12.30
C LEU A 2 3.11 -35.36 11.35
N PHE A 3 1.90 -34.81 11.49
CA PHE A 3 1.46 -33.61 10.73
C PHE A 3 2.36 -32.38 10.96
N PHE A 4 2.88 -32.21 12.17
CA PHE A 4 3.78 -31.12 12.56
C PHE A 4 5.17 -31.29 11.93
N PHE A 5 5.66 -32.54 11.86
CA PHE A 5 6.90 -32.91 11.19
C PHE A 5 6.79 -32.76 9.65
N LEU A 6 5.63 -33.05 9.06
CA LEU A 6 5.41 -32.77 7.64
C LEU A 6 5.28 -31.27 7.35
N SER A 7 4.58 -30.49 8.18
CA SER A 7 4.53 -29.03 7.98
C SER A 7 5.92 -28.37 8.07
N SER A 8 6.76 -28.80 9.02
CA SER A 8 8.15 -28.34 9.12
C SER A 8 9.06 -28.84 7.98
N ALA A 9 8.65 -29.87 7.23
CA ALA A 9 9.40 -30.41 6.09
C ALA A 9 8.99 -29.77 4.74
N PHE A 10 7.92 -28.97 4.71
CA PHE A 10 7.38 -28.38 3.47
C PHE A 10 7.25 -26.85 3.47
N SER A 11 7.58 -26.14 4.56
CA SER A 11 7.88 -24.69 4.49
C SER A 11 9.28 -24.49 3.92
N VAL A 12 9.43 -24.72 2.61
CA VAL A 12 10.60 -24.27 1.86
C VAL A 12 10.42 -22.77 1.66
N GLY A 13 10.91 -21.99 2.62
CA GLY A 13 10.86 -20.53 2.59
C GLY A 13 11.41 -19.97 1.27
N VAL A 14 10.83 -18.87 0.82
CA VAL A 14 11.11 -18.29 -0.50
C VAL A 14 12.58 -17.90 -0.60
N TYR A 15 13.25 -18.39 -1.64
CA TYR A 15 14.55 -17.93 -2.10
C TYR A 15 14.55 -17.88 -3.62
N ARG A 16 14.71 -16.69 -4.20
CA ARG A 16 14.76 -16.46 -5.65
C ARG A 16 15.77 -15.37 -5.97
N GLU A 17 16.69 -15.61 -6.91
CA GLU A 17 17.59 -14.58 -7.45
C GLU A 17 17.18 -14.16 -8.86
N TYR A 18 17.32 -12.86 -9.16
CA TYR A 18 17.25 -12.29 -10.49
C TYR A 18 18.48 -11.40 -10.72
N VAL A 19 19.23 -11.62 -11.80
CA VAL A 19 20.39 -10.80 -12.17
C VAL A 19 19.91 -9.74 -13.17
N LEU A 20 19.90 -8.46 -12.76
CA LEU A 20 19.54 -7.36 -13.65
C LEU A 20 20.69 -7.02 -14.61
N TYR A 21 21.93 -7.00 -14.07
CA TYR A 21 23.12 -6.63 -14.82
C TYR A 21 24.26 -7.59 -14.60
N GLN A 22 24.94 -7.91 -15.69
CA GLN A 22 26.30 -8.44 -15.70
C GLN A 22 27.23 -7.35 -16.28
N PRO A 23 28.55 -7.43 -16.02
CA PRO A 23 29.53 -6.60 -16.71
C PRO A 23 29.37 -6.67 -18.23
N TYR A 24 29.67 -5.58 -18.93
CA TYR A 24 29.53 -5.41 -20.39
C TYR A 24 28.09 -5.40 -20.95
N PHE A 25 27.04 -5.64 -20.14
CA PHE A 25 25.66 -5.44 -20.59
C PHE A 25 25.41 -3.95 -20.94
N TRP A 26 24.52 -3.69 -21.90
CA TRP A 26 24.19 -2.35 -22.41
C TRP A 26 25.39 -1.43 -22.72
N ASN A 27 26.54 -2.01 -23.10
CA ASN A 27 27.81 -1.33 -23.34
C ASN A 27 28.42 -0.61 -22.11
N SER A 28 27.96 -0.92 -20.89
CA SER A 28 28.63 -0.46 -19.66
C SER A 28 29.61 -1.51 -19.16
N ARG A 29 30.87 -1.13 -18.96
CA ARG A 29 31.89 -2.08 -18.50
C ARG A 29 31.61 -2.61 -17.09
N TYR A 30 31.14 -1.74 -16.19
CA TYR A 30 30.82 -2.11 -14.81
C TYR A 30 29.42 -1.59 -14.41
N TYR A 31 28.85 -2.22 -13.39
CA TYR A 31 27.67 -1.78 -12.68
C TYR A 31 27.94 -1.87 -11.19
N ARG A 32 27.49 -0.88 -10.41
CA ARG A 32 27.71 -0.79 -8.97
C ARG A 32 26.55 -0.08 -8.27
N ILE A 33 26.63 -0.02 -6.94
CA ILE A 33 25.82 0.84 -6.08
C ILE A 33 24.30 0.59 -6.20
N PRO A 34 23.78 -0.45 -5.53
CA PRO A 34 22.37 -0.81 -5.57
C PRO A 34 21.54 0.07 -4.63
N ALA A 35 20.41 0.56 -5.13
CA ALA A 35 19.29 1.06 -4.33
C ALA A 35 18.00 0.36 -4.78
N ILE A 36 17.09 0.04 -3.86
CA ILE A 36 15.78 -0.54 -4.19
C ILE A 36 14.68 0.04 -3.27
N THR A 37 13.46 0.18 -3.79
CA THR A 37 12.28 0.57 -3.02
C THR A 37 11.00 -0.06 -3.61
N THR A 38 9.87 0.07 -2.91
CA THR A 38 8.55 -0.45 -3.33
C THR A 38 7.57 0.71 -3.43
N ALA A 39 6.96 0.91 -4.60
CA ALA A 39 5.94 1.93 -4.84
C ALA A 39 4.59 1.57 -4.21
N ASN A 40 3.69 2.55 -4.13
CA ASN A 40 2.36 2.37 -3.55
C ASN A 40 1.45 1.38 -4.34
N ASP A 41 1.78 1.03 -5.58
CA ASP A 41 1.10 -0.01 -6.37
C ASP A 41 1.76 -1.40 -6.30
N GLY A 42 2.82 -1.56 -5.50
CA GLY A 42 3.56 -2.82 -5.37
C GLY A 42 4.73 -2.96 -6.36
N THR A 43 4.90 -2.02 -7.28
CA THR A 43 6.05 -2.01 -8.20
C THR A 43 7.36 -1.86 -7.43
N LEU A 44 8.26 -2.84 -7.56
CA LEU A 44 9.64 -2.70 -7.09
C LEU A 44 10.41 -1.80 -8.06
N ILE A 45 11.22 -0.87 -7.54
CA ILE A 45 12.03 0.06 -8.34
C ILE A 45 13.47 -0.02 -7.86
N THR A 46 14.42 -0.25 -8.78
CA THR A 46 15.86 -0.26 -8.48
C THR A 46 16.58 0.88 -9.16
N ALA A 47 17.55 1.50 -8.47
CA ALA A 47 18.51 2.44 -9.06
C ALA A 47 19.95 1.90 -8.99
N THR A 48 20.81 2.25 -9.94
CA THR A 48 22.18 1.68 -10.10
C THR A 48 23.15 2.67 -10.76
N ASP A 49 24.44 2.60 -10.41
CA ASP A 49 25.52 3.23 -11.19
C ASP A 49 25.79 2.43 -12.47
N MET A 50 25.53 3.02 -13.64
CA MET A 50 26.03 2.53 -14.93
C MET A 50 27.43 3.09 -15.18
N ARG A 51 28.49 2.35 -14.82
CA ARG A 51 29.90 2.79 -14.89
C ARG A 51 30.53 2.40 -16.23
N TRP A 52 30.32 3.27 -17.22
CA TRP A 52 30.53 2.99 -18.65
C TRP A 52 31.93 2.44 -19.00
N VAL A 53 33.01 3.07 -18.51
CA VAL A 53 34.38 2.86 -19.05
C VAL A 53 35.28 2.06 -18.10
N ASN A 54 35.14 2.26 -16.80
CA ASN A 54 35.98 1.70 -15.75
C ASN A 54 35.23 1.70 -14.40
N LYS A 55 35.78 1.04 -13.39
CA LYS A 55 35.13 0.83 -12.10
C LYS A 55 35.24 1.99 -11.08
N ASN A 56 35.95 3.08 -11.41
CA ASN A 56 36.23 4.16 -10.48
C ASN A 56 34.95 4.86 -9.98
N ASP A 57 35.03 5.51 -8.82
CA ASP A 57 34.02 6.43 -8.33
C ASP A 57 34.15 7.82 -8.99
N LEU A 58 33.23 8.74 -8.66
CA LEU A 58 33.16 10.09 -9.24
C LEU A 58 34.45 10.93 -9.03
N PRO A 59 34.90 11.75 -10.01
CA PRO A 59 34.35 11.91 -11.35
C PRO A 59 34.80 10.79 -12.27
N ALA A 60 33.83 10.21 -12.95
CA ALA A 60 34.02 9.29 -14.05
C ALA A 60 32.77 9.32 -14.93
N ARG A 61 32.82 8.69 -16.11
CA ARG A 61 31.65 8.49 -16.95
C ARG A 61 30.71 7.46 -16.29
N ILE A 62 29.82 7.95 -15.42
CA ILE A 62 28.81 7.21 -14.67
C ILE A 62 27.43 7.82 -14.98
N SER A 63 26.37 7.00 -14.97
CA SER A 63 25.00 7.48 -15.12
C SER A 63 24.06 6.72 -14.19
N THR A 64 23.12 7.43 -13.55
CA THR A 64 22.07 6.81 -12.73
C THR A 64 21.01 6.20 -13.63
N ILE A 65 20.83 4.89 -13.54
CA ILE A 65 19.78 4.14 -14.25
C ILE A 65 18.72 3.60 -13.30
N ILE A 66 17.50 3.44 -13.82
CA ILE A 66 16.34 2.81 -13.17
C ILE A 66 15.92 1.54 -13.92
N ASN A 67 15.43 0.56 -13.17
CA ASN A 67 14.54 -0.50 -13.63
C ASN A 67 13.34 -0.60 -12.69
N TYR A 68 12.25 -1.20 -13.16
CA TYR A 68 11.11 -1.52 -12.31
C TYR A 68 10.51 -2.89 -12.63
N SER A 69 9.81 -3.46 -11.65
CA SER A 69 9.16 -4.77 -11.70
C SER A 69 7.75 -4.67 -11.09
N PRO A 70 6.68 -4.82 -11.90
CA PRO A 70 5.29 -4.76 -11.44
C PRO A 70 4.78 -6.09 -10.87
N ASP A 71 5.60 -7.14 -10.88
CA ASP A 71 5.24 -8.53 -10.55
C ASP A 71 6.07 -9.09 -9.37
N ASN A 72 6.32 -8.22 -8.39
CA ASN A 72 7.08 -8.47 -7.17
C ASN A 72 8.45 -9.13 -7.41
N GLY A 73 9.17 -8.68 -8.45
CA GLY A 73 10.55 -9.10 -8.77
C GLY A 73 10.67 -10.34 -9.66
N LEU A 74 9.61 -10.76 -10.36
CA LEU A 74 9.65 -11.89 -11.31
C LEU A 74 10.23 -11.48 -12.67
N THR A 75 9.82 -10.32 -13.19
CA THR A 75 10.34 -9.72 -14.43
C THR A 75 10.69 -8.26 -14.22
N TRP A 76 11.63 -7.75 -15.01
CA TRP A 76 12.18 -6.39 -14.88
C TRP A 76 12.23 -5.69 -16.24
N THR A 77 11.96 -4.39 -16.26
CA THR A 77 12.07 -3.56 -17.46
C THR A 77 13.52 -3.31 -17.88
N ASN A 78 13.72 -2.85 -19.13
CA ASN A 78 15.02 -2.38 -19.61
C ASN A 78 15.50 -1.13 -18.84
N PRO A 79 16.81 -0.87 -18.74
CA PRO A 79 17.36 0.35 -18.13
C PRO A 79 16.80 1.64 -18.73
N GLN A 80 16.45 2.57 -17.85
CA GLN A 80 16.19 3.97 -18.18
C GLN A 80 17.23 4.86 -17.49
N ILE A 81 17.98 5.66 -18.25
CA ILE A 81 18.89 6.67 -17.68
C ILE A 81 18.05 7.85 -17.17
N ILE A 82 18.10 8.13 -15.86
CA ILE A 82 17.39 9.25 -15.24
C ILE A 82 18.30 10.44 -14.90
N SER A 83 19.61 10.26 -14.96
CA SER A 83 20.59 11.35 -14.75
C SER A 83 20.68 12.36 -15.90
N GLY A 84 19.84 12.22 -16.94
CA GLY A 84 19.93 12.98 -18.19
C GLY A 84 21.11 12.53 -19.07
N THR A 85 21.56 13.42 -19.94
CA THR A 85 22.71 13.20 -20.86
C THR A 85 23.94 12.67 -20.13
N VAL A 86 24.59 11.64 -20.68
CA VAL A 86 25.81 11.03 -20.11
C VAL A 86 26.95 12.05 -20.07
N ARG A 87 27.58 12.23 -18.90
CA ARG A 87 28.68 13.16 -18.66
C ARG A 87 29.92 12.43 -18.15
N ASP A 88 31.11 12.89 -18.52
CA ASP A 88 32.38 12.30 -18.04
C ASP A 88 32.76 12.71 -16.62
N VAL A 89 32.06 13.69 -16.03
CA VAL A 89 32.11 14.00 -14.59
C VAL A 89 31.18 13.12 -13.75
N GLY A 90 30.15 12.55 -14.38
CA GLY A 90 29.29 11.52 -13.81
C GLY A 90 28.13 11.97 -12.94
N ASP A 91 27.21 11.02 -12.78
CA ASP A 91 26.03 11.05 -11.94
C ASP A 91 25.90 9.63 -11.35
N GLY A 92 25.97 9.48 -10.02
CA GLY A 92 26.00 8.18 -9.34
C GLY A 92 25.87 8.29 -7.82
N ASP A 93 26.04 7.18 -7.10
CA ASP A 93 25.61 7.03 -5.71
C ASP A 93 24.10 7.29 -5.50
N PRO A 94 23.21 6.52 -6.15
CA PRO A 94 21.77 6.72 -6.03
C PRO A 94 21.19 6.27 -4.68
N ALA A 95 20.18 7.00 -4.21
CA ALA A 95 19.32 6.62 -3.10
C ALA A 95 17.83 6.78 -3.46
N LEU A 96 16.99 5.84 -3.01
CA LEU A 96 15.55 5.80 -3.31
C LEU A 96 14.69 5.93 -2.04
N VAL A 97 13.53 6.60 -2.18
CA VAL A 97 12.46 6.66 -1.17
C VAL A 97 11.12 6.94 -1.85
N VAL A 98 10.03 6.43 -1.28
CA VAL A 98 8.66 6.73 -1.72
C VAL A 98 7.99 7.56 -0.63
N ASP A 99 7.35 8.68 -1.01
CA ASP A 99 6.41 9.35 -0.13
C ASP A 99 5.13 8.52 -0.01
N ARG A 100 4.91 7.97 1.18
CA ARG A 100 3.75 7.13 1.49
C ARG A 100 2.43 7.82 1.15
N LYS A 101 2.32 9.14 1.38
CA LYS A 101 1.07 9.90 1.27
C LYS A 101 0.64 10.19 -0.18
N THR A 102 1.58 10.46 -1.09
CA THR A 102 1.27 10.78 -2.49
C THR A 102 1.68 9.69 -3.48
N GLY A 103 2.45 8.69 -3.05
CA GLY A 103 3.07 7.69 -3.93
C GLY A 103 4.26 8.23 -4.75
N CYS A 104 4.66 9.49 -4.53
CA CYS A 104 5.77 10.11 -5.26
C CYS A 104 7.10 9.40 -4.94
N VAL A 105 7.77 8.88 -5.96
CA VAL A 105 9.07 8.22 -5.83
C VAL A 105 10.16 9.27 -6.01
N LEU A 106 11.01 9.46 -5.02
CA LEU A 106 12.19 10.30 -5.09
C LEU A 106 13.42 9.43 -5.36
N CYS A 107 14.22 9.81 -6.37
CA CYS A 107 15.58 9.31 -6.52
C CYS A 107 16.55 10.48 -6.32
N LEU A 108 17.48 10.31 -5.39
CA LEU A 108 18.59 11.24 -5.13
C LEU A 108 19.89 10.62 -5.63
N TRP A 109 20.88 11.43 -5.99
CA TRP A 109 22.23 10.97 -6.31
C TRP A 109 23.24 12.12 -6.25
N THR A 110 24.50 11.81 -6.49
CA THR A 110 25.63 12.74 -6.40
C THR A 110 26.33 12.87 -7.76
N GLY A 111 26.99 14.01 -8.03
CA GLY A 111 27.72 14.22 -9.29
C GLY A 111 28.88 15.21 -9.21
N ASP A 112 29.50 15.41 -10.36
CA ASP A 112 30.50 16.44 -10.63
C ASP A 112 31.84 16.28 -9.89
N ALA A 113 32.12 17.03 -8.82
CA ALA A 113 33.44 16.94 -8.18
C ALA A 113 33.61 15.67 -7.33
N ALA A 114 34.81 15.08 -7.35
CA ALA A 114 35.14 13.95 -6.48
C ALA A 114 35.00 14.35 -5.01
N PHE A 115 34.46 13.51 -4.13
CA PHE A 115 34.44 13.78 -2.68
C PHE A 115 35.80 14.22 -2.13
N MET A 116 36.88 13.59 -2.60
CA MET A 116 38.25 13.92 -2.19
C MET A 116 38.83 15.17 -2.87
N ARG A 117 38.31 15.61 -4.02
CA ARG A 117 38.79 16.78 -4.80
C ARG A 117 37.89 18.02 -4.68
N SER A 118 36.67 17.85 -4.19
CA SER A 118 35.67 18.88 -3.97
C SER A 118 36.14 19.93 -2.96
N THR A 119 35.79 21.19 -3.23
CA THR A 119 36.06 22.36 -2.36
C THR A 119 34.79 23.19 -2.21
N PRO A 120 34.71 24.14 -1.26
CA PRO A 120 33.52 24.99 -1.15
C PRO A 120 33.22 25.81 -2.41
N GLN A 121 34.23 26.12 -3.23
CA GLN A 121 34.11 26.88 -4.47
C GLN A 121 33.87 26.00 -5.72
N ASN A 122 34.20 24.71 -5.65
CA ASN A 122 33.93 23.72 -6.68
C ASN A 122 33.43 22.43 -5.98
N PRO A 123 32.17 22.44 -5.52
CA PRO A 123 31.62 21.38 -4.69
C PRO A 123 31.31 20.12 -5.48
N GLN A 124 31.06 19.04 -4.74
CA GLN A 124 30.40 17.83 -5.24
C GLN A 124 28.90 18.08 -5.22
N HIS A 125 28.24 17.92 -6.37
CA HIS A 125 26.86 18.37 -6.53
C HIS A 125 25.86 17.30 -6.08
N LEU A 126 24.78 17.75 -5.44
CA LEU A 126 23.70 16.94 -4.90
C LEU A 126 22.46 17.11 -5.79
N TYR A 127 21.98 16.00 -6.35
CA TYR A 127 20.88 15.96 -7.30
C TYR A 127 19.70 15.14 -6.79
N PHE A 128 18.50 15.49 -7.24
CA PHE A 128 17.34 14.60 -7.15
C PHE A 128 16.39 14.75 -8.34
N THR A 129 15.55 13.74 -8.54
CA THR A 129 14.34 13.79 -9.38
C THR A 129 13.17 13.05 -8.72
N ARG A 130 11.98 13.19 -9.27
CA ARG A 130 10.73 12.58 -8.82
C ARG A 130 10.01 11.87 -9.95
N SER A 131 9.33 10.78 -9.62
CA SER A 131 8.31 10.13 -10.44
C SER A 131 6.95 10.23 -9.73
N TRP A 132 5.89 10.39 -10.51
CA TRP A 132 4.49 10.42 -10.06
C TRP A 132 3.67 9.24 -10.61
N ASP A 133 4.34 8.27 -11.25
CA ASP A 133 3.74 7.17 -12.01
C ASP A 133 4.42 5.82 -11.70
N ASN A 134 4.93 5.67 -10.47
CA ASN A 134 5.59 4.47 -9.94
C ASN A 134 6.88 4.09 -10.71
N GLY A 135 7.72 5.10 -10.97
CA GLY A 135 9.07 4.95 -11.53
C GLY A 135 9.16 4.88 -13.06
N ARG A 136 8.05 5.07 -13.78
CA ARG A 136 7.95 4.90 -15.24
C ARG A 136 8.43 6.14 -16.00
N THR A 137 8.12 7.33 -15.51
CA THR A 137 8.65 8.62 -15.99
C THR A 137 9.15 9.47 -14.83
N TRP A 138 10.07 10.38 -15.13
CA TRP A 138 10.81 11.15 -14.14
C TRP A 138 10.91 12.63 -14.56
N GLU A 139 10.84 13.53 -13.59
CA GLU A 139 11.12 14.96 -13.79
C GLU A 139 12.58 15.20 -14.22
N GLU A 140 12.90 16.39 -14.75
CA GLU A 140 14.29 16.80 -14.94
C GLU A 140 15.04 16.86 -13.59
N LYS A 141 16.34 16.51 -13.60
CA LYS A 141 17.16 16.51 -12.38
C LYS A 141 17.37 17.93 -11.84
N LYS A 142 17.29 18.07 -10.51
CA LYS A 142 17.36 19.34 -9.80
C LYS A 142 18.58 19.39 -8.89
N ASP A 143 19.35 20.46 -8.99
CA ASP A 143 20.51 20.73 -8.14
C ASP A 143 20.06 21.36 -6.81
N ILE A 144 20.33 20.67 -5.71
CA ILE A 144 19.96 21.09 -4.35
C ILE A 144 21.17 21.43 -3.49
N THR A 145 22.38 21.40 -4.05
CA THR A 145 23.65 21.75 -3.39
C THR A 145 23.56 23.12 -2.71
N HIS A 146 22.99 24.10 -3.43
CA HIS A 146 22.81 25.49 -2.99
C HIS A 146 21.82 25.68 -1.83
N MET A 147 21.03 24.68 -1.46
CA MET A 147 20.18 24.72 -0.26
C MET A 147 20.89 24.16 0.98
N ILE A 148 21.91 23.33 0.76
CA ILE A 148 22.46 22.43 1.78
C ILE A 148 23.82 22.90 2.30
N TYR A 149 24.81 23.14 1.41
CA TYR A 149 26.20 23.41 1.79
C TYR A 149 27.02 24.13 0.71
N SER A 150 28.30 24.40 1.01
CA SER A 150 29.33 25.02 0.14
C SER A 150 29.15 26.52 -0.09
N ASN A 151 30.08 27.15 -0.81
CA ASN A 151 30.00 28.58 -1.16
C ASN A 151 28.86 28.89 -2.13
N LEU A 152 28.24 27.88 -2.75
CA LEU A 152 26.99 28.01 -3.51
C LEU A 152 25.76 28.23 -2.61
N CYS A 153 25.86 27.96 -1.31
CA CYS A 153 24.72 27.93 -0.43
C CYS A 153 24.05 29.29 -0.26
N THR A 154 22.75 29.37 -0.54
CA THR A 154 21.96 30.60 -0.34
C THR A 154 21.43 30.67 1.09
N ASN A 155 20.79 29.60 1.55
CA ASN A 155 19.94 29.57 2.75
C ASN A 155 20.54 28.77 3.93
N CYS A 156 21.85 28.92 4.18
CA CYS A 156 22.51 28.30 5.32
C CYS A 156 23.47 29.19 6.11
N ASP A 157 23.67 28.75 7.34
CA ASP A 157 24.64 29.17 8.35
C ASP A 157 26.06 29.26 7.77
N GLU A 158 26.89 30.16 8.31
CA GLU A 158 28.27 30.38 7.81
C GLU A 158 29.13 29.12 7.83
N ASP A 159 28.95 28.23 8.82
CA ASP A 159 29.69 26.96 8.90
C ASP A 159 29.48 26.10 7.65
N ARG A 160 28.21 25.93 7.22
CA ARG A 160 27.84 25.09 6.07
C ARG A 160 28.38 25.65 4.75
N ARG A 161 28.65 26.96 4.67
CA ARG A 161 29.32 27.59 3.52
C ARG A 161 30.79 27.19 3.38
N THR A 162 31.44 26.77 4.49
CA THR A 162 32.84 26.34 4.50
C THR A 162 33.05 24.85 4.23
N TRP A 163 31.97 24.05 4.18
CA TRP A 163 32.06 22.60 4.00
C TRP A 163 32.59 22.24 2.61
N SER A 164 33.57 21.35 2.56
CA SER A 164 34.36 21.10 1.34
C SER A 164 33.72 20.08 0.39
N ALA A 165 32.93 19.14 0.89
CA ALA A 165 32.28 18.11 0.07
C ALA A 165 31.10 17.47 0.82
N MET A 166 30.09 17.00 0.07
CA MET A 166 29.05 16.10 0.55
C MET A 166 28.61 15.14 -0.57
N PHE A 167 28.34 13.88 -0.23
CA PHE A 167 27.64 12.92 -1.09
C PHE A 167 26.49 12.25 -0.34
N PHE A 168 25.45 11.82 -1.07
CA PHE A 168 24.37 11.03 -0.48
C PHE A 168 24.81 9.58 -0.23
N SER A 169 24.48 9.04 0.94
CA SER A 169 24.68 7.63 1.24
C SER A 169 23.71 6.77 0.41
N SER A 170 24.22 6.22 -0.69
CA SER A 170 23.48 5.41 -1.66
C SER A 170 22.75 4.20 -1.06
N GLY A 171 21.63 3.77 -1.63
CA GLY A 171 20.74 2.72 -1.09
C GLY A 171 19.33 3.25 -0.79
N SER A 172 18.79 3.03 0.42
CA SER A 172 17.54 3.68 0.84
C SER A 172 17.74 5.08 1.41
N ALA A 173 16.68 5.90 1.32
CA ALA A 173 16.42 7.04 2.19
C ALA A 173 15.12 6.78 2.99
N LEU A 174 15.03 7.35 4.19
CA LEU A 174 13.94 7.07 5.15
C LEU A 174 12.83 8.11 5.01
N GLN A 175 11.56 7.68 5.06
CA GLN A 175 10.45 8.56 5.43
C GLN A 175 9.97 8.24 6.84
N LEU A 176 10.02 9.23 7.74
CA LEU A 176 9.50 9.14 9.10
C LEU A 176 7.97 8.94 9.11
N ARG A 177 7.43 8.45 10.24
CA ARG A 177 5.98 8.28 10.44
C ARG A 177 5.20 9.57 10.23
N ASP A 178 5.80 10.73 10.52
CA ASP A 178 5.20 12.05 10.31
C ASP A 178 5.29 12.58 8.87
N GLY A 179 5.97 11.89 7.96
CA GLY A 179 6.10 12.25 6.54
C GLY A 179 7.41 12.95 6.15
N ARG A 180 8.25 13.39 7.09
CA ARG A 180 9.60 13.91 6.78
C ARG A 180 10.43 12.85 6.03
N ILE A 181 11.05 13.25 4.91
CA ILE A 181 12.00 12.42 4.15
C ILE A 181 13.43 12.82 4.53
N MET A 182 14.30 11.85 4.77
CA MET A 182 15.69 12.06 5.18
C MET A 182 16.67 11.02 4.62
N VAL A 183 17.86 11.48 4.25
CA VAL A 183 19.00 10.71 3.73
C VAL A 183 20.27 11.15 4.46
N SER A 184 21.29 10.30 4.58
CA SER A 184 22.55 10.76 5.18
C SER A 184 23.50 11.36 4.15
N GLY A 185 23.90 12.61 4.38
CA GLY A 185 24.99 13.27 3.66
C GLY A 185 26.34 12.98 4.32
N VAL A 186 27.19 12.20 3.67
CA VAL A 186 28.58 11.99 4.11
C VAL A 186 29.37 13.23 3.72
N THR A 187 29.91 13.93 4.72
CA THR A 187 30.36 15.31 4.63
C THR A 187 31.82 15.44 5.01
N ARG A 188 32.58 16.22 4.24
CA ARG A 188 33.95 16.63 4.55
C ARG A 188 33.98 18.07 5.04
N CYS A 189 34.01 18.25 6.35
CA CYS A 189 34.08 19.56 7.02
C CYS A 189 34.94 19.46 8.29
N HIS A 190 35.47 20.59 8.77
CA HIS A 190 36.29 20.65 10.00
C HIS A 190 37.50 19.68 10.02
N GLY A 191 38.07 19.37 8.84
CA GLY A 191 39.16 18.41 8.70
C GLY A 191 38.77 16.93 8.95
N LYS A 192 37.47 16.61 9.00
CA LYS A 192 36.94 15.27 9.31
C LYS A 192 35.97 14.76 8.24
N HIS A 193 35.74 13.45 8.27
CA HIS A 193 34.55 12.82 7.67
C HIS A 193 33.46 12.76 8.75
N ARG A 194 32.24 13.15 8.41
CA ARG A 194 31.06 13.18 9.29
C ARG A 194 29.82 12.75 8.53
N CYS A 195 28.89 12.06 9.18
CA CYS A 195 27.54 11.89 8.68
C CYS A 195 26.67 13.07 9.15
N TYR A 196 25.91 13.69 8.26
CA TYR A 196 24.80 14.58 8.61
C TYR A 196 23.48 13.97 8.14
N CYS A 197 22.37 14.35 8.77
CA CYS A 197 21.04 14.16 8.19
C CYS A 197 20.82 15.28 7.16
N VAL A 198 20.34 14.92 5.97
CA VAL A 198 19.81 15.85 4.96
C VAL A 198 18.36 15.51 4.74
N TYR A 199 17.45 16.48 4.80
CA TYR A 199 16.02 16.23 4.87
C TYR A 199 15.18 17.25 4.09
N THR A 200 13.94 16.82 3.79
CA THR A 200 12.85 17.66 3.29
C THR A 200 11.55 17.30 4.02
N ASP A 201 10.72 18.31 4.31
CA ASP A 201 9.36 18.15 4.83
C ASP A 201 8.29 18.49 3.75
N ASP A 202 8.67 18.72 2.48
CA ASP A 202 7.79 19.31 1.43
C ASP A 202 7.87 18.67 0.02
N LEU A 203 8.33 17.42 -0.07
CA LEU A 203 8.62 16.67 -1.30
C LEU A 203 9.71 17.32 -2.18
N GLY A 204 10.73 17.85 -1.53
CA GLY A 204 11.96 18.33 -2.15
C GLY A 204 11.88 19.70 -2.81
N LYS A 205 10.87 20.52 -2.46
CA LYS A 205 10.84 21.94 -2.85
C LYS A 205 11.89 22.72 -2.05
N THR A 206 12.12 22.32 -0.80
CA THR A 206 13.22 22.78 0.04
C THR A 206 13.97 21.59 0.65
N TRP A 207 15.27 21.78 0.89
CA TRP A 207 16.16 20.83 1.54
C TRP A 207 17.00 21.54 2.59
N SER A 208 17.33 20.85 3.68
CA SER A 208 18.24 21.34 4.72
C SER A 208 19.07 20.20 5.31
N ALA A 209 20.03 20.54 6.17
CA ALA A 209 20.84 19.58 6.93
C ALA A 209 20.65 19.73 8.44
N SER A 210 20.95 18.68 9.20
CA SER A 210 20.93 18.70 10.66
C SER A 210 21.94 19.70 11.25
N THR A 211 21.55 20.35 12.35
CA THR A 211 22.39 21.37 13.03
C THR A 211 23.65 20.80 13.66
N SER A 212 23.68 19.48 13.88
CA SER A 212 24.85 18.73 14.34
C SER A 212 25.05 17.47 13.50
N PRO A 213 26.27 16.91 13.44
CA PRO A 213 26.52 15.67 12.71
C PRO A 213 25.86 14.48 13.43
N ALA A 214 25.19 13.62 12.65
CA ALA A 214 24.69 12.34 13.10
C ALA A 214 25.81 11.36 13.50
N TYR A 215 27.00 11.51 12.91
CA TYR A 215 28.21 10.83 13.36
C TYR A 215 29.43 11.74 13.17
N SER A 216 30.18 12.01 14.24
CA SER A 216 31.06 13.20 14.34
C SER A 216 32.55 12.98 14.00
N ASP A 217 32.97 11.71 13.88
CA ASP A 217 34.31 11.28 13.49
C ASP A 217 34.22 9.90 12.82
N LYS A 218 34.92 9.66 11.70
CA LYS A 218 34.99 8.36 10.98
C LYS A 218 33.68 7.81 10.42
N GLY A 219 32.57 8.52 10.61
CA GLY A 219 31.29 8.21 9.97
C GLY A 219 31.36 8.43 8.47
N ASP A 220 30.80 7.50 7.73
CA ASP A 220 30.82 7.43 6.27
C ASP A 220 29.46 6.87 5.78
N GLU A 221 29.39 6.17 4.64
CA GLU A 221 28.14 5.60 4.08
C GLU A 221 27.22 4.97 5.15
N SER A 222 25.97 5.41 5.17
CA SER A 222 25.06 5.16 6.29
C SER A 222 23.58 5.21 5.92
N LYS A 223 22.71 4.88 6.88
CA LYS A 223 21.25 4.78 6.74
C LYS A 223 20.54 5.13 8.03
N PHE A 224 19.27 5.49 7.93
CA PHE A 224 18.39 5.77 9.07
C PHE A 224 17.26 4.75 9.15
N PHE A 225 16.85 4.37 10.37
CA PHE A 225 15.55 3.76 10.65
C PHE A 225 14.87 4.48 11.82
N GLU A 226 13.55 4.31 11.97
CA GLU A 226 12.76 4.92 13.05
C GLU A 226 12.26 3.85 14.03
N THR A 227 12.41 4.12 15.32
CA THR A 227 11.87 3.28 16.39
C THR A 227 10.36 3.55 16.59
N ASN A 228 9.64 2.61 17.20
CA ASN A 228 8.25 2.76 17.62
C ASN A 228 8.04 3.92 18.60
N ASN A 229 9.08 4.42 19.27
CA ASN A 229 9.01 5.59 20.14
C ASN A 229 9.45 6.92 19.48
N GLY A 230 9.65 6.93 18.15
CA GLY A 230 10.02 8.12 17.37
C GLY A 230 11.49 8.52 17.45
N THR A 231 12.37 7.65 17.96
CA THR A 231 13.82 7.84 17.90
C THR A 231 14.32 7.48 16.51
N VAL A 232 15.10 8.37 15.90
CA VAL A 232 15.76 8.11 14.62
C VAL A 232 17.16 7.56 14.86
N VAL A 233 17.47 6.40 14.29
CA VAL A 233 18.74 5.70 14.51
C VAL A 233 19.52 5.60 13.21
N LEU A 234 20.76 6.11 13.22
CA LEU A 234 21.74 5.97 12.14
C LEU A 234 22.52 4.66 12.30
N SER A 235 22.73 3.90 11.22
CA SER A 235 23.80 2.89 11.09
C SER A 235 24.82 3.34 10.03
N THR A 236 26.10 3.43 10.38
CA THR A 236 27.20 3.90 9.49
C THR A 236 28.36 2.91 9.41
N ARG A 237 29.02 2.85 8.24
CA ARG A 237 30.32 2.19 8.08
C ARG A 237 31.42 3.07 8.68
N LEU A 238 32.40 2.47 9.36
CA LEU A 238 33.45 3.24 10.04
C LEU A 238 34.75 3.32 9.22
N PHE A 239 34.95 4.46 8.56
CA PHE A 239 36.17 4.77 7.80
C PHE A 239 37.38 4.84 8.73
N ASN A 240 38.38 3.97 8.51
CA ASN A 240 39.55 3.82 9.39
C ASN A 240 39.20 3.65 10.89
N GLY A 241 38.04 3.03 11.16
CA GLY A 241 37.59 2.63 12.49
C GLY A 241 37.66 1.11 12.72
N PRO A 242 37.01 0.64 13.82
CA PRO A 242 36.74 -0.77 14.07
C PRO A 242 36.09 -1.46 12.88
N LYS A 243 36.23 -2.78 12.77
CA LYS A 243 35.61 -3.60 11.72
C LYS A 243 34.20 -4.00 12.11
N ALA A 244 33.39 -2.98 12.38
CA ALA A 244 32.04 -3.07 12.91
C ALA A 244 31.22 -1.80 12.56
N ARG A 245 29.89 -1.87 12.70
CA ARG A 245 28.98 -0.72 12.48
C ARG A 245 29.06 0.31 13.61
N GLY A 246 29.01 1.59 13.24
CA GLY A 246 28.72 2.68 14.18
C GLY A 246 27.23 3.00 14.20
N PHE A 247 26.64 3.16 15.37
CA PHE A 247 25.24 3.54 15.56
C PHE A 247 25.13 4.90 16.26
N ALA A 248 24.09 5.69 15.95
CA ALA A 248 23.78 6.94 16.65
C ALA A 248 22.28 7.20 16.72
N TRP A 249 21.78 7.77 17.83
CA TRP A 249 20.36 7.96 18.10
C TRP A 249 20.01 9.44 18.26
N SER A 250 18.93 9.88 17.58
CA SER A 250 18.33 11.21 17.66
C SER A 250 16.92 11.12 18.22
N TYR A 251 16.60 11.98 19.19
CA TYR A 251 15.30 12.06 19.84
C TYR A 251 14.46 13.27 19.36
N ASP A 252 14.89 13.91 18.27
CA ASP A 252 14.41 15.22 17.80
C ASP A 252 14.19 15.28 16.27
N ARG A 253 13.72 14.17 15.68
CA ARG A 253 13.43 14.03 14.23
C ARG A 253 14.67 14.23 13.33
N GLY A 254 15.84 13.80 13.81
CA GLY A 254 17.09 13.79 13.07
C GLY A 254 17.90 15.10 13.12
N MET A 255 17.70 15.96 14.12
CA MET A 255 18.41 17.25 14.22
C MET A 255 19.68 17.17 15.09
N THR A 256 19.65 16.43 16.20
CA THR A 256 20.79 16.15 17.07
C THR A 256 20.89 14.70 17.51
N PHE A 257 22.12 14.21 17.65
CA PHE A 257 22.42 12.79 17.92
C PHE A 257 23.28 12.63 19.20
N PRO A 258 22.69 12.80 20.40
CA PRO A 258 23.44 12.84 21.66
C PRO A 258 23.98 11.48 22.13
N ARG A 259 23.46 10.35 21.61
CA ARG A 259 24.00 8.99 21.86
C ARG A 259 24.65 8.45 20.59
N ASN A 260 25.84 7.88 20.70
CA ASN A 260 26.46 7.05 19.68
C ASN A 260 27.24 5.87 20.32
N GLN A 261 27.48 4.82 19.54
CA GLN A 261 28.02 3.54 19.99
C GLN A 261 28.67 2.80 18.81
N THR A 262 29.71 1.99 19.04
CA THR A 262 30.16 0.98 18.07
C THR A 262 29.53 -0.35 18.43
N MET A 263 28.79 -0.96 17.50
CA MET A 263 28.09 -2.23 17.71
C MET A 263 29.06 -3.39 17.43
N THR A 264 29.80 -3.83 18.46
CA THR A 264 30.95 -4.74 18.31
C THR A 264 30.60 -6.16 17.85
N ASP A 265 29.33 -6.57 17.93
CA ASP A 265 28.79 -7.81 17.37
C ASP A 265 28.26 -7.66 15.93
N LEU A 266 28.15 -6.42 15.42
CA LEU A 266 27.80 -6.12 14.02
C LEU A 266 29.08 -5.91 13.20
N TRP A 267 29.77 -7.00 12.88
CA TRP A 267 30.99 -6.98 12.08
C TRP A 267 30.78 -6.40 10.69
N ASP A 268 31.76 -5.65 10.18
CA ASP A 268 31.72 -5.09 8.82
C ASP A 268 33.13 -4.98 8.20
N SER A 269 33.21 -5.13 6.88
CA SER A 269 34.39 -4.85 6.05
C SER A 269 34.24 -3.48 5.38
N PRO A 270 34.30 -2.38 6.17
CA PRO A 270 33.76 -1.06 5.90
C PRO A 270 33.01 -0.90 4.57
N CYS A 271 31.72 -1.22 4.59
CA CYS A 271 30.88 -1.36 3.40
C CYS A 271 29.55 -0.61 3.54
N ASN A 272 28.95 -0.20 2.41
CA ASN A 272 27.54 0.18 2.43
C ASN A 272 26.67 -1.05 2.71
N GLY A 273 25.49 -0.79 3.27
CA GLY A 273 24.46 -1.76 3.58
C GLY A 273 23.20 -1.02 4.00
N ASP A 274 22.07 -1.73 4.05
CA ASP A 274 20.79 -1.12 4.39
C ASP A 274 20.32 -1.48 5.80
N VAL A 275 19.45 -0.64 6.36
CA VAL A 275 18.68 -0.96 7.56
C VAL A 275 17.29 -0.34 7.46
N LEU A 276 16.24 -1.12 7.71
CA LEU A 276 14.85 -0.65 7.70
C LEU A 276 13.98 -1.36 8.74
N ARG A 277 12.86 -0.73 9.11
CA ARG A 277 11.78 -1.41 9.83
C ARG A 277 10.97 -2.27 8.86
N TYR A 278 10.77 -3.53 9.22
CA TYR A 278 9.98 -4.49 8.47
C TYR A 278 8.57 -4.67 9.05
N THR A 279 8.43 -4.77 10.38
CA THR A 279 7.11 -4.81 11.04
C THR A 279 7.09 -3.95 12.31
N SER A 280 5.88 -3.50 12.70
CA SER A 280 5.64 -2.75 13.94
C SER A 280 4.41 -3.28 14.68
N THR A 281 4.53 -3.48 15.99
CA THR A 281 3.39 -3.73 16.89
C THR A 281 2.41 -2.55 16.92
N ILE A 282 2.87 -1.32 16.73
CA ILE A 282 2.02 -0.13 16.60
C ILE A 282 1.15 -0.22 15.34
N ASP A 283 1.71 -0.70 14.23
CA ASP A 283 1.00 -0.89 12.95
C ASP A 283 0.15 -2.18 12.94
N GLY A 284 -0.02 -2.84 14.09
CA GLY A 284 -0.88 -4.01 14.27
C GLY A 284 -0.22 -5.36 14.00
N TYR A 285 1.09 -5.42 13.71
CA TYR A 285 1.83 -6.66 13.50
C TYR A 285 2.12 -7.39 14.82
N ASP A 286 2.49 -8.68 14.73
CA ASP A 286 2.72 -9.53 15.91
C ASP A 286 4.03 -9.25 16.66
N LYS A 287 5.02 -8.62 16.01
CA LYS A 287 6.33 -8.27 16.58
C LYS A 287 6.91 -7.03 15.92
N ASP A 288 7.81 -6.37 16.64
CA ASP A 288 8.73 -5.39 16.07
C ASP A 288 9.91 -6.10 15.42
N ARG A 289 10.25 -5.71 14.18
CA ARG A 289 11.35 -6.31 13.41
C ARG A 289 12.11 -5.22 12.64
N ILE A 290 13.41 -5.08 12.92
CA ILE A 290 14.33 -4.28 12.11
C ILE A 290 15.22 -5.25 11.31
N LEU A 291 15.33 -5.03 10.00
CA LEU A 291 16.25 -5.77 9.12
C LEU A 291 17.48 -4.93 8.83
N HIS A 292 18.66 -5.55 8.80
CA HIS A 292 19.91 -4.89 8.39
C HIS A 292 20.71 -5.81 7.46
N THR A 293 21.20 -5.31 6.32
CA THR A 293 22.18 -6.00 5.47
C THR A 293 23.55 -5.37 5.56
N LEU A 294 24.61 -6.19 5.56
CA LEU A 294 26.01 -5.76 5.59
C LEU A 294 26.96 -6.90 5.17
N THR A 295 28.25 -6.59 4.97
CA THR A 295 29.31 -7.60 4.74
C THR A 295 29.79 -8.18 6.06
N TYR A 296 29.24 -9.33 6.49
CA TYR A 296 29.45 -9.87 7.84
C TYR A 296 30.82 -10.57 7.98
N VAL A 297 31.90 -9.80 7.86
CA VAL A 297 33.29 -10.22 8.01
C VAL A 297 34.13 -9.06 8.54
N GLN A 298 35.11 -9.36 9.40
CA GLN A 298 36.02 -8.33 9.93
C GLN A 298 37.15 -8.00 8.94
N GLY A 299 36.84 -7.18 7.94
CA GLY A 299 37.81 -6.62 7.00
C GLY A 299 37.94 -7.33 5.65
N PHE A 300 38.73 -6.70 4.77
CA PHE A 300 38.82 -7.03 3.35
C PHE A 300 39.38 -8.44 3.08
N PRO A 301 38.97 -9.09 1.97
CA PRO A 301 38.03 -8.60 0.97
C PRO A 301 36.56 -8.67 1.44
N ARG A 302 35.75 -7.74 0.92
CA ARG A 302 34.29 -7.71 1.11
C ARG A 302 33.67 -9.01 0.56
N ARG A 303 32.92 -9.70 1.42
CA ARG A 303 32.28 -11.00 1.21
C ARG A 303 31.23 -11.20 2.30
N ASN A 304 30.57 -12.36 2.33
CA ASN A 304 29.56 -12.70 3.33
C ASN A 304 28.43 -11.65 3.46
N VAL A 305 27.88 -11.19 2.33
CA VAL A 305 26.69 -10.33 2.37
C VAL A 305 25.59 -11.10 3.10
N SER A 306 25.11 -10.53 4.20
CA SER A 306 24.23 -11.20 5.15
C SER A 306 23.06 -10.29 5.51
N ILE A 307 21.92 -10.89 5.83
CA ILE A 307 20.77 -10.22 6.44
C ILE A 307 20.70 -10.58 7.93
N LEU A 308 20.39 -9.59 8.75
CA LEU A 308 20.30 -9.68 10.20
C LEU A 308 18.92 -9.16 10.65
N ILE A 309 18.43 -9.67 11.79
CA ILE A 309 17.17 -9.21 12.40
C ILE A 309 17.40 -8.81 13.86
N SER A 310 16.86 -7.65 14.23
CA SER A 310 16.65 -7.21 15.62
C SER A 310 15.15 -7.25 15.94
N TYR A 311 14.84 -7.67 17.18
CA TYR A 311 13.49 -7.71 17.77
C TYR A 311 13.31 -6.68 18.91
N ASP A 312 14.33 -5.85 19.14
CA ASP A 312 14.47 -4.92 20.25
C ASP A 312 14.95 -3.55 19.76
N GLU A 313 14.35 -3.09 18.66
CA GLU A 313 14.50 -1.73 18.11
C GLU A 313 15.95 -1.38 17.71
N GLY A 314 16.77 -2.39 17.42
CA GLY A 314 18.15 -2.28 16.94
C GLY A 314 19.23 -2.43 18.00
N GLU A 315 18.88 -2.68 19.27
CA GLU A 315 19.84 -2.82 20.37
C GLU A 315 20.61 -4.16 20.32
N THR A 316 19.96 -5.28 19.94
CA THR A 316 20.62 -6.58 19.71
C THR A 316 20.15 -7.28 18.43
N TRP A 317 21.00 -8.15 17.89
CA TRP A 317 20.81 -8.75 16.56
C TRP A 317 20.95 -10.28 16.61
N PRO A 318 19.98 -11.01 17.20
CA PRO A 318 20.09 -12.44 17.44
C PRO A 318 20.09 -13.29 16.16
N VAL A 319 19.44 -12.84 15.09
CA VAL A 319 19.42 -13.53 13.79
C VAL A 319 20.48 -12.92 12.87
N LYS A 320 21.33 -13.78 12.30
CA LYS A 320 22.40 -13.40 11.36
C LYS A 320 22.53 -14.50 10.29
N LYS A 321 22.19 -14.20 9.03
CA LYS A 321 22.02 -15.19 7.93
C LYS A 321 22.75 -14.72 6.65
N THR A 322 23.71 -15.51 6.16
CA THR A 322 24.36 -15.26 4.86
C THR A 322 23.36 -15.45 3.72
N ILE A 323 23.31 -14.52 2.75
CA ILE A 323 22.34 -14.61 1.62
C ILE A 323 22.82 -15.51 0.46
N ARG A 324 24.08 -15.95 0.50
CA ARG A 324 24.71 -16.90 -0.44
C ARG A 324 25.04 -18.21 0.28
N ALA A 325 25.22 -19.30 -0.48
CA ALA A 325 25.50 -20.63 0.09
C ALA A 325 26.87 -20.75 0.79
N ASN A 326 27.80 -19.81 0.55
CA ASN A 326 29.12 -19.78 1.17
C ASN A 326 29.44 -18.37 1.70
N ALA A 327 29.94 -18.28 2.93
CA ALA A 327 30.34 -17.00 3.54
C ALA A 327 31.59 -16.39 2.88
N ASP A 328 32.50 -17.19 2.31
CA ASP A 328 33.69 -16.66 1.63
C ASP A 328 33.41 -16.11 0.22
N ASP A 329 32.17 -16.20 -0.27
CA ASP A 329 31.73 -15.63 -1.53
C ASP A 329 31.77 -14.09 -1.51
N LEU A 330 32.42 -13.51 -2.52
CA LEU A 330 32.51 -12.06 -2.71
C LEU A 330 31.14 -11.41 -2.87
N GLY A 331 31.03 -10.21 -2.31
CA GLY A 331 29.89 -9.32 -2.47
C GLY A 331 30.08 -8.07 -1.61
N SER A 332 29.46 -6.97 -2.01
CA SER A 332 29.67 -5.65 -1.41
C SER A 332 28.36 -4.96 -1.05
N TYR A 333 27.98 -3.88 -1.75
CA TYR A 333 26.89 -3.01 -1.30
C TYR A 333 25.55 -3.72 -1.45
N SER A 334 24.58 -3.35 -0.60
CA SER A 334 23.23 -3.90 -0.64
C SER A 334 22.20 -2.85 -0.21
N SER A 335 20.99 -2.96 -0.77
CA SER A 335 19.81 -2.19 -0.39
C SER A 335 18.60 -3.11 -0.22
N ILE A 336 17.63 -2.76 0.65
CA ILE A 336 16.48 -3.62 1.01
C ILE A 336 15.16 -2.90 0.66
N ALA A 337 14.22 -3.64 0.10
CA ALA A 337 12.81 -3.25 -0.05
C ALA A 337 11.87 -4.37 0.42
N ILE A 338 10.62 -4.03 0.73
CA ILE A 338 9.60 -4.98 1.22
C ILE A 338 8.43 -5.02 0.22
N GLY A 339 8.08 -6.20 -0.27
CA GLY A 339 6.91 -6.43 -1.11
C GLY A 339 5.61 -6.38 -0.30
N HIS A 340 4.48 -6.10 -0.95
CA HIS A 340 3.17 -6.01 -0.28
C HIS A 340 2.70 -7.35 0.33
N ASP A 341 3.25 -8.48 -0.15
CA ASP A 341 3.05 -9.82 0.40
C ASP A 341 3.95 -10.14 1.62
N GLY A 342 4.78 -9.18 2.03
CA GLY A 342 5.74 -9.33 3.13
C GLY A 342 7.06 -9.98 2.72
N LEU A 343 7.31 -10.24 1.43
CA LEU A 343 8.61 -10.70 0.96
C LEU A 343 9.69 -9.60 1.07
N ILE A 344 10.93 -10.02 1.25
CA ILE A 344 12.09 -9.15 1.49
C ILE A 344 12.99 -9.21 0.27
N HIS A 345 13.19 -8.07 -0.40
CA HIS A 345 13.97 -7.95 -1.62
C HIS A 345 15.29 -7.24 -1.32
N ILE A 346 16.40 -7.94 -1.48
CA ILE A 346 17.75 -7.38 -1.28
C ILE A 346 18.40 -7.23 -2.65
N TYR A 347 18.62 -5.99 -3.09
CA TYR A 347 19.41 -5.70 -4.29
C TYR A 347 20.87 -5.53 -3.89
N TYR A 348 21.78 -6.35 -4.43
CA TYR A 348 23.17 -6.38 -3.98
C TYR A 348 24.21 -6.58 -5.09
N GLU A 349 25.43 -6.13 -4.78
CA GLU A 349 26.63 -6.35 -5.59
C GLU A 349 27.14 -7.78 -5.38
N LYS A 350 26.76 -8.71 -6.26
CA LYS A 350 27.15 -10.12 -6.19
C LYS A 350 28.49 -10.35 -6.89
N GLY A 351 29.55 -10.59 -6.12
CA GLY A 351 30.91 -10.75 -6.65
C GLY A 351 31.06 -12.00 -7.51
N ILE A 352 31.72 -11.83 -8.66
CA ILE A 352 31.91 -12.86 -9.69
C ILE A 352 33.19 -13.67 -9.42
N GLU A 353 34.33 -13.00 -9.27
CA GLU A 353 35.66 -13.64 -9.24
C GLU A 353 36.64 -12.91 -8.30
N ARG A 354 37.71 -13.60 -7.87
CA ARG A 354 38.75 -12.99 -7.00
C ARG A 354 39.80 -12.18 -7.75
N ALA A 355 39.84 -12.25 -9.09
CA ALA A 355 40.83 -11.55 -9.91
C ALA A 355 40.53 -10.05 -10.07
N ASP A 356 39.26 -9.68 -10.26
CA ASP A 356 38.78 -8.30 -10.14
C ASP A 356 37.64 -8.26 -9.10
N MET A 357 37.99 -7.84 -7.88
CA MET A 357 37.09 -7.95 -6.71
C MET A 357 35.90 -6.98 -6.75
N ASP A 358 35.92 -6.04 -7.69
CA ASP A 358 34.85 -5.07 -7.95
C ASP A 358 34.01 -5.44 -9.20
N ASN A 359 34.22 -6.66 -9.72
CA ASN A 359 33.48 -7.21 -10.86
C ASN A 359 32.21 -7.91 -10.35
N PHE A 360 31.07 -7.25 -10.49
CA PHE A 360 29.79 -7.63 -9.86
C PHE A 360 28.69 -7.95 -10.88
N ASN A 361 27.90 -8.97 -10.57
CA ASN A 361 26.54 -9.11 -11.08
C ASN A 361 25.59 -8.35 -10.14
N MET A 362 24.83 -7.39 -10.66
CA MET A 362 23.82 -6.70 -9.87
C MET A 362 22.60 -7.60 -9.74
N THR A 363 22.33 -8.07 -8.52
CA THR A 363 21.41 -9.19 -8.26
C THR A 363 20.36 -8.79 -7.24
N VAL A 364 19.07 -8.94 -7.56
CA VAL A 364 17.99 -8.94 -6.56
C VAL A 364 17.81 -10.37 -6.06
N VAL A 365 17.97 -10.59 -4.76
CA VAL A 365 17.48 -11.80 -4.09
C VAL A 365 16.19 -11.49 -3.35
N THR A 366 15.20 -12.37 -3.46
CA THR A 366 13.90 -12.29 -2.77
C THR A 366 13.81 -13.42 -1.76
N LEU A 367 13.52 -13.06 -0.51
CA LEU A 367 13.55 -13.92 0.67
C LEU A 367 12.22 -13.84 1.43
N SER A 368 11.82 -14.91 2.12
CA SER A 368 10.78 -14.87 3.17
C SER A 368 11.38 -14.89 4.57
N LEU A 369 10.61 -14.46 5.57
CA LEU A 369 11.08 -14.42 6.96
C LEU A 369 11.41 -15.81 7.53
N ASP A 370 10.67 -16.85 7.13
CA ASP A 370 10.93 -18.23 7.54
C ASP A 370 12.21 -18.80 6.90
N TRP A 371 12.58 -18.36 5.69
CA TRP A 371 13.90 -18.67 5.12
C TRP A 371 15.04 -18.04 5.93
N ILE A 372 14.90 -16.77 6.33
CA ILE A 372 15.94 -16.05 7.06
C ILE A 372 16.16 -16.63 8.46
N THR A 373 15.10 -17.15 9.08
CA THR A 373 15.07 -17.61 10.49
C THR A 373 15.02 -19.14 10.64
N ASP A 374 15.20 -19.90 9.55
CA ASP A 374 15.07 -21.37 9.53
C ASP A 374 13.76 -21.88 10.16
N GLY A 375 12.66 -21.16 9.90
CA GLY A 375 11.32 -21.45 10.41
C GLY A 375 11.04 -20.99 11.85
N ALA A 376 11.97 -20.32 12.53
CA ALA A 376 11.78 -19.82 13.89
C ALA A 376 10.88 -18.57 13.98
N ASP A 377 10.70 -17.84 12.87
CA ASP A 377 9.75 -16.74 12.72
C ASP A 377 9.08 -16.80 11.35
N VAL A 378 7.84 -16.29 11.25
CA VAL A 378 7.04 -16.33 10.02
C VAL A 378 6.35 -14.98 9.87
N TYR A 379 6.33 -14.43 8.66
CA TYR A 379 5.62 -13.18 8.41
C TYR A 379 4.13 -13.36 8.69
N LYS A 380 3.55 -12.38 9.38
CA LYS A 380 2.10 -12.27 9.58
C LYS A 380 1.66 -10.90 9.08
N LYS A 381 0.52 -10.90 8.39
CA LYS A 381 -0.24 -9.69 8.05
C LYS A 381 -0.64 -8.94 9.34
N PRO A 382 -0.84 -7.62 9.30
CA PRO A 382 -1.25 -6.87 10.49
C PRO A 382 -2.64 -7.34 10.97
N GLU A 383 -2.81 -7.49 12.28
CA GLU A 383 -4.02 -8.08 12.88
C GLU A 383 -4.75 -7.09 13.79
N ASN A 384 -4.07 -6.38 14.69
CA ASN A 384 -4.70 -5.65 15.79
C ASN A 384 -4.16 -4.22 15.98
N LEU A 385 -4.66 -3.27 15.17
CA LEU A 385 -4.32 -1.85 15.30
C LEU A 385 -5.18 -1.17 16.36
N ARG A 386 -4.55 -0.41 17.26
CA ARG A 386 -5.19 0.41 18.31
C ARG A 386 -4.49 1.76 18.43
N TRP A 387 -5.02 2.80 17.79
CA TRP A 387 -4.42 4.14 17.72
C TRP A 387 -5.30 5.20 18.39
N CYS A 388 -4.74 5.93 19.35
CA CYS A 388 -5.28 7.18 19.85
C CYS A 388 -4.64 8.35 19.10
N ILE A 389 -5.41 9.12 18.35
CA ILE A 389 -4.88 10.21 17.52
C ILE A 389 -4.72 11.48 18.36
N CYS A 390 -3.49 11.75 18.77
CA CYS A 390 -3.18 12.70 19.82
C CYS A 390 -1.71 13.15 19.75
N GLU A 391 -1.45 14.45 19.90
CA GLU A 391 -0.10 14.98 20.15
C GLU A 391 0.34 14.66 21.59
N LYS A 392 1.59 14.20 21.76
CA LYS A 392 2.05 13.56 23.00
C LYS A 392 1.99 14.48 24.23
N GLU A 393 2.29 15.77 24.05
CA GLU A 393 2.27 16.81 25.07
C GLU A 393 0.95 17.62 25.14
N ASP A 394 -0.07 17.28 24.34
CA ASP A 394 -1.33 18.03 24.31
C ASP A 394 -2.22 17.79 25.53
N ALA A 395 -2.52 18.89 26.23
CA ALA A 395 -3.39 18.91 27.40
C ALA A 395 -4.83 18.46 27.10
N ALA A 396 -5.33 18.67 25.87
CA ALA A 396 -6.66 18.24 25.46
C ALA A 396 -6.82 16.71 25.52
N CYS A 397 -5.73 15.94 25.33
CA CYS A 397 -5.74 14.48 25.40
C CYS A 397 -5.62 13.88 26.81
N ASN A 398 -5.39 14.69 27.86
CA ASN A 398 -4.94 14.16 29.15
C ASN A 398 -5.97 13.19 29.77
N GLY A 399 -5.56 11.93 29.93
CA GLY A 399 -6.41 10.84 30.43
C GLY A 399 -7.46 10.30 29.45
N LYS A 400 -7.60 10.87 28.23
CA LYS A 400 -8.63 10.47 27.25
C LYS A 400 -8.33 9.16 26.53
N CYS A 401 -7.09 8.95 26.08
CA CYS A 401 -6.72 7.75 25.33
C CYS A 401 -6.95 6.47 26.15
N PRO A 402 -7.52 5.40 25.56
CA PRO A 402 -7.54 4.08 26.18
C PRO A 402 -6.12 3.59 26.51
N LYS A 403 -5.97 2.80 27.58
CA LYS A 403 -4.66 2.40 28.13
C LYS A 403 -3.86 1.45 27.23
N ASP A 404 -4.54 0.74 26.34
CA ASP A 404 -4.01 -0.24 25.40
C ASP A 404 -3.88 0.31 23.96
N TYR A 405 -4.07 1.62 23.77
CA TYR A 405 -3.93 2.30 22.48
C TYR A 405 -2.60 3.05 22.41
N HIS A 406 -1.91 2.92 21.27
CA HIS A 406 -0.72 3.69 20.97
C HIS A 406 -1.10 5.15 20.65
N LYS A 407 -0.38 6.14 21.19
CA LYS A 407 -0.57 7.55 20.85
C LYS A 407 0.19 7.89 19.57
N LEU A 408 -0.53 8.32 18.53
CA LEU A 408 0.05 8.77 17.26
C LEU A 408 -0.47 10.18 16.95
N THR A 409 0.38 11.05 16.42
CA THR A 409 -0.03 12.44 16.16
C THR A 409 -1.05 12.52 15.01
N PRO A 410 -1.87 13.59 14.92
CA PRO A 410 -2.69 13.84 13.74
C PRO A 410 -1.88 13.83 12.45
N LYS A 411 -0.63 14.35 12.46
CA LYS A 411 0.29 14.29 11.31
C LYS A 411 0.70 12.86 10.94
N VAL A 412 0.87 11.93 11.90
CA VAL A 412 1.12 10.51 11.61
C VAL A 412 -0.13 9.84 11.03
N PHE A 413 -1.31 10.05 11.63
CA PHE A 413 -2.59 9.58 11.07
C PHE A 413 -2.75 9.99 9.60
N ASP A 414 -2.45 11.27 9.32
CA ASP A 414 -2.53 11.87 8.00
C ASP A 414 -1.60 11.28 6.93
N ASN A 415 -0.57 10.52 7.32
CA ASN A 415 0.36 9.85 6.42
C ASN A 415 0.04 8.36 6.20
N TYR A 416 -0.92 7.79 6.95
CA TYR A 416 -1.19 6.35 6.97
C TYR A 416 -2.64 5.98 6.57
N ILE A 417 -3.63 6.79 6.95
CA ILE A 417 -5.05 6.38 6.84
C ILE A 417 -5.51 6.04 5.42
N ASP A 418 -5.03 6.78 4.42
CA ASP A 418 -5.36 6.58 3.01
C ASP A 418 -4.33 5.70 2.25
N THR A 419 -3.37 5.07 2.93
CA THR A 419 -2.16 4.48 2.31
C THR A 419 -1.91 3.01 2.64
N TYR A 420 -2.92 2.29 3.15
CA TYR A 420 -2.80 0.85 3.44
C TYR A 420 -2.82 0.02 2.15
N TRP A 421 -1.82 -0.84 1.97
CA TRP A 421 -1.83 -1.90 0.95
C TRP A 421 -2.71 -3.09 1.38
N GLU A 422 -2.74 -3.34 2.70
CA GLU A 422 -3.63 -4.25 3.39
C GLU A 422 -3.94 -3.62 4.75
N TYR A 423 -5.21 -3.61 5.14
CA TYR A 423 -5.65 -3.13 6.45
C TYR A 423 -5.35 -4.18 7.53
N PRO A 424 -5.01 -3.74 8.76
CA PRO A 424 -5.07 -4.60 9.94
C PRO A 424 -6.46 -5.23 10.10
N THR A 425 -6.52 -6.52 10.45
CA THR A 425 -7.80 -7.25 10.56
C THR A 425 -8.84 -6.58 11.48
N ASN A 426 -8.37 -6.05 12.61
CA ASN A 426 -9.13 -5.27 13.56
C ASN A 426 -8.48 -3.87 13.67
N MET A 427 -9.09 -2.86 13.05
CA MET A 427 -8.64 -1.46 13.13
C MET A 427 -9.45 -0.70 14.18
N ASN A 428 -8.78 -0.19 15.21
CA ASN A 428 -9.42 0.60 16.26
C ASN A 428 -8.79 1.99 16.35
N TYR A 429 -9.58 3.02 16.02
CA TYR A 429 -9.18 4.42 16.16
C TYR A 429 -9.97 5.13 17.25
N PHE A 430 -9.26 5.93 18.05
CA PHE A 430 -9.84 6.85 19.02
C PHE A 430 -9.38 8.29 18.76
N PHE A 431 -10.31 9.23 18.65
CA PHE A 431 -10.08 10.64 18.31
C PHE A 431 -10.41 11.57 19.51
N PRO A 432 -9.46 11.83 20.43
CA PRO A 432 -9.62 12.77 21.55
C PRO A 432 -9.58 14.25 21.15
N VAL A 433 -9.09 14.53 19.93
CA VAL A 433 -8.96 15.86 19.30
C VAL A 433 -9.55 15.80 17.88
N GLU A 434 -9.82 16.96 17.29
CA GLU A 434 -10.37 17.04 15.93
C GLU A 434 -9.34 16.59 14.89
N VAL A 435 -9.78 15.75 13.94
CA VAL A 435 -9.00 15.33 12.77
C VAL A 435 -9.77 15.68 11.50
N ARG A 436 -9.09 15.67 10.35
CA ARG A 436 -9.76 15.84 9.05
C ARG A 436 -10.74 14.71 8.76
N ASP A 437 -11.62 14.96 7.79
CA ASP A 437 -12.46 13.93 7.20
C ASP A 437 -11.60 12.99 6.33
N PHE A 438 -11.92 11.70 6.28
CA PHE A 438 -11.10 10.67 5.62
C PHE A 438 -11.95 9.56 4.97
N THR A 439 -11.30 8.67 4.20
CA THR A 439 -11.98 7.57 3.48
C THR A 439 -11.50 6.22 3.99
N VAL A 440 -12.40 5.24 4.05
CA VAL A 440 -12.07 3.82 4.21
C VAL A 440 -12.53 3.09 2.96
N ASN A 441 -11.58 2.44 2.27
CA ASN A 441 -11.82 1.78 0.99
C ASN A 441 -11.80 0.26 1.19
N LEU A 442 -12.96 -0.36 1.31
CA LEU A 442 -13.13 -1.79 1.56
C LEU A 442 -12.62 -2.69 0.41
N SER A 443 -12.19 -2.10 -0.72
CA SER A 443 -11.46 -2.81 -1.78
C SER A 443 -10.00 -3.12 -1.39
N VAL A 444 -9.47 -2.46 -0.36
CA VAL A 444 -8.18 -2.80 0.26
C VAL A 444 -8.42 -4.04 1.16
N PRO A 445 -7.66 -5.13 1.00
CA PRO A 445 -7.88 -6.37 1.74
C PRO A 445 -7.59 -6.24 3.24
N GLY A 446 -7.94 -7.27 3.99
CA GLY A 446 -7.49 -7.50 5.37
C GLY A 446 -8.50 -7.13 6.46
N LEU A 447 -9.26 -6.04 6.28
CA LEU A 447 -10.19 -5.51 7.30
C LEU A 447 -11.41 -6.42 7.50
N ASN A 448 -11.60 -6.93 8.73
CA ASN A 448 -12.81 -7.62 9.16
C ASN A 448 -13.62 -6.79 10.17
N HIS A 449 -12.94 -6.00 11.01
CA HIS A 449 -13.55 -5.13 12.03
C HIS A 449 -12.91 -3.74 12.01
N GLY A 450 -13.70 -2.70 11.77
CA GLY A 450 -13.27 -1.31 11.82
C GLY A 450 -14.07 -0.53 12.85
N LYS A 451 -13.40 -0.06 13.90
CA LYS A 451 -14.00 0.76 14.96
C LYS A 451 -13.41 2.17 14.98
N TYR A 452 -14.29 3.16 14.89
CA TYR A 452 -13.95 4.58 14.84
C TYR A 452 -14.73 5.31 15.95
N GLU A 453 -14.02 5.75 16.99
CA GLU A 453 -14.62 6.41 18.16
C GLU A 453 -14.01 7.80 18.35
N ALA A 454 -14.83 8.84 18.52
CA ALA A 454 -14.37 10.20 18.80
C ALA A 454 -14.92 10.71 20.13
N ASP A 455 -14.22 11.63 20.77
CA ASP A 455 -14.64 12.16 22.06
C ASP A 455 -15.93 13.01 21.95
N PRO A 456 -16.96 12.76 22.79
CA PRO A 456 -18.20 13.55 22.81
C PRO A 456 -18.03 15.06 23.05
N SER A 457 -16.84 15.52 23.48
CA SER A 457 -16.52 16.93 23.69
C SER A 457 -15.95 17.65 22.46
N LEU A 458 -15.79 17.00 21.31
CA LEU A 458 -15.31 17.67 20.08
C LEU A 458 -16.35 18.65 19.53
N SER A 459 -15.88 19.81 19.02
CA SER A 459 -16.79 20.81 18.43
C SER A 459 -17.17 20.46 16.99
N LYS A 460 -16.21 19.89 16.24
CA LYS A 460 -16.43 19.18 14.98
C LYS A 460 -16.00 17.72 15.13
N ARG A 461 -16.93 16.81 14.86
CA ARG A 461 -16.63 15.38 14.71
C ARG A 461 -15.97 15.13 13.34
N PRO A 462 -15.09 14.13 13.21
CA PRO A 462 -14.61 13.72 11.89
C PRO A 462 -15.74 12.99 11.14
N LYS A 463 -15.80 13.19 9.82
CA LYS A 463 -16.61 12.38 8.90
C LYS A 463 -15.76 11.31 8.22
N VAL A 464 -16.27 10.09 8.15
CA VAL A 464 -15.67 8.97 7.42
C VAL A 464 -16.52 8.62 6.19
N LYS A 465 -15.91 8.64 4.99
CA LYS A 465 -16.54 8.12 3.78
C LYS A 465 -16.20 6.65 3.60
N ILE A 466 -17.19 5.77 3.45
CA ILE A 466 -16.96 4.34 3.19
C ILE A 466 -17.22 4.05 1.71
N VAL A 467 -16.25 3.43 1.05
CA VAL A 467 -16.28 3.12 -0.39
C VAL A 467 -15.74 1.73 -0.69
N GLY A 468 -16.00 1.22 -1.89
CA GLY A 468 -15.50 -0.08 -2.33
C GLY A 468 -16.27 -1.27 -1.75
N SER A 469 -15.71 -2.46 -1.89
CA SER A 469 -16.35 -3.71 -1.45
C SER A 469 -15.31 -4.75 -1.02
N ALA A 470 -15.46 -5.27 0.19
CA ALA A 470 -14.71 -6.42 0.67
C ALA A 470 -15.27 -7.73 0.08
N PRO A 471 -14.48 -8.82 0.02
CA PRO A 471 -14.96 -10.13 -0.44
C PRO A 471 -15.90 -10.82 0.56
N GLU A 472 -15.83 -10.45 1.84
CA GLU A 472 -16.65 -10.96 2.94
C GLU A 472 -17.18 -9.76 3.76
N PRO A 473 -18.34 -9.86 4.45
CA PRO A 473 -18.94 -8.73 5.17
C PRO A 473 -18.08 -8.19 6.33
N VAL A 474 -17.70 -6.92 6.25
CA VAL A 474 -16.96 -6.21 7.31
C VAL A 474 -17.93 -5.73 8.39
N THR A 475 -17.49 -5.69 9.64
CA THR A 475 -18.23 -5.03 10.73
C THR A 475 -17.63 -3.66 11.02
N LEU A 476 -18.45 -2.61 10.96
CA LEU A 476 -18.02 -1.22 11.09
C LEU A 476 -18.78 -0.51 12.23
N GLU A 477 -18.05 -0.21 13.30
CA GLU A 477 -18.55 0.47 14.50
C GLU A 477 -18.16 1.96 14.48
N PHE A 478 -19.15 2.85 14.61
CA PHE A 478 -18.92 4.30 14.64
C PHE A 478 -19.56 4.94 15.87
N ILE A 479 -18.70 5.47 16.75
CA ILE A 479 -19.10 6.05 18.03
C ILE A 479 -18.76 7.54 18.01
N ASN A 480 -19.79 8.40 17.95
CA ASN A 480 -19.66 9.87 17.89
C ASN A 480 -18.83 10.35 16.67
N VAL A 481 -18.81 9.56 15.58
CA VAL A 481 -18.06 9.79 14.33
C VAL A 481 -19.04 9.72 13.16
N ASP A 482 -19.18 10.80 12.39
CA ASP A 482 -20.20 10.86 11.33
C ASP A 482 -19.76 10.10 10.06
N ILE A 483 -20.70 9.64 9.25
CA ILE A 483 -20.44 8.72 8.13
C ILE A 483 -21.10 9.20 6.84
N GLU A 484 -20.51 8.84 5.71
CA GLU A 484 -21.09 8.91 4.38
C GLU A 484 -20.88 7.60 3.62
N ALA A 485 -21.96 6.93 3.20
CA ALA A 485 -21.89 5.63 2.50
C ALA A 485 -23.06 5.47 1.50
N THR A 486 -22.87 4.64 0.47
CA THR A 486 -23.98 4.22 -0.43
C THR A 486 -24.74 3.04 0.16
N VAL A 487 -25.93 2.75 -0.37
CA VAL A 487 -26.72 1.59 0.08
C VAL A 487 -26.01 0.29 -0.25
N ASP A 488 -25.24 0.23 -1.35
CA ASP A 488 -24.50 -0.96 -1.78
C ASP A 488 -23.37 -1.33 -0.80
N VAL A 489 -22.76 -0.32 -0.17
CA VAL A 489 -21.80 -0.51 0.93
C VAL A 489 -22.50 -1.01 2.20
N ILE A 490 -23.71 -0.51 2.50
CA ILE A 490 -24.51 -0.91 3.67
C ILE A 490 -25.12 -2.31 3.49
N LEU A 491 -25.45 -2.71 2.26
CA LEU A 491 -25.94 -4.04 1.88
C LEU A 491 -24.90 -5.14 2.16
N ALA A 492 -23.63 -4.83 1.94
CA ALA A 492 -22.53 -5.79 2.03
C ALA A 492 -21.87 -5.88 3.43
N ASN A 493 -22.23 -5.02 4.40
CA ASN A 493 -21.47 -4.85 5.65
C ASN A 493 -22.36 -4.58 6.87
N ASN A 494 -21.87 -4.91 8.06
CA ASN A 494 -22.59 -4.72 9.33
C ASN A 494 -22.26 -3.35 9.96
N PHE A 495 -23.17 -2.39 9.87
CA PHE A 495 -23.01 -1.05 10.48
C PHE A 495 -23.62 -0.95 11.88
N VAL A 496 -22.87 -0.38 12.83
CA VAL A 496 -23.29 -0.12 14.22
C VAL A 496 -23.02 1.33 14.61
N LEU A 497 -24.06 2.08 14.99
CA LEU A 497 -24.01 3.54 15.21
C LEU A 497 -24.36 3.94 16.65
N ASP A 498 -23.44 4.60 17.38
CA ASP A 498 -23.67 5.15 18.72
C ASP A 498 -23.31 6.66 18.77
N GLY A 499 -24.28 7.53 18.96
CA GLY A 499 -24.12 8.99 18.89
C GLY A 499 -23.75 9.57 17.52
N THR A 500 -23.89 8.78 16.45
CA THR A 500 -23.33 9.01 15.11
C THR A 500 -24.39 9.37 14.07
N ALA A 501 -24.10 10.30 13.16
CA ALA A 501 -24.94 10.56 11.97
C ALA A 501 -24.40 9.83 10.72
N LEU A 502 -25.17 8.87 10.18
CA LEU A 502 -24.91 8.21 8.90
C LEU A 502 -25.67 8.90 7.77
N THR A 503 -24.97 9.43 6.78
CA THR A 503 -25.58 10.04 5.58
C THR A 503 -25.56 9.08 4.40
N ILE A 504 -26.71 8.90 3.76
CA ILE A 504 -26.93 8.04 2.60
C ILE A 504 -27.59 8.88 1.51
N ASP A 505 -26.98 8.96 0.34
CA ASP A 505 -27.55 9.60 -0.85
C ASP A 505 -27.70 8.53 -1.95
N ASP A 506 -28.94 8.08 -2.17
CA ASP A 506 -29.25 6.94 -3.04
C ASP A 506 -30.76 6.91 -3.43
N GLN A 507 -31.15 5.92 -4.24
CA GLN A 507 -32.51 5.69 -4.74
C GLN A 507 -33.32 4.78 -3.78
N ILE A 508 -33.50 5.20 -2.52
CA ILE A 508 -34.27 4.44 -1.52
C ILE A 508 -35.77 4.51 -1.85
N SER A 509 -36.40 3.35 -1.99
CA SER A 509 -37.86 3.25 -2.21
C SER A 509 -38.66 3.13 -0.91
N LYS A 510 -38.11 2.38 0.05
CA LYS A 510 -38.81 2.04 1.31
C LYS A 510 -37.85 1.99 2.50
N VAL A 511 -38.29 2.53 3.63
CA VAL A 511 -37.60 2.50 4.93
C VAL A 511 -38.50 1.84 5.96
N GLU A 512 -37.95 0.92 6.76
CA GLU A 512 -38.64 0.25 7.86
C GLU A 512 -37.89 0.57 9.17
N VAL A 513 -38.57 1.22 10.11
CA VAL A 513 -37.97 1.81 11.32
C VAL A 513 -38.31 0.97 12.54
N GLY A 514 -37.38 0.11 12.97
CA GLY A 514 -37.47 -0.64 14.21
C GLY A 514 -37.07 0.18 15.45
N THR A 515 -36.87 -0.50 16.57
CA THR A 515 -36.48 0.09 17.85
C THR A 515 -34.97 0.36 17.92
N THR A 516 -34.15 -0.52 17.33
CA THR A 516 -32.67 -0.40 17.25
C THR A 516 -32.10 -0.79 15.88
N LEU A 517 -32.96 -1.01 14.89
CA LEU A 517 -32.59 -1.43 13.54
C LEU A 517 -33.35 -0.56 12.53
N VAL A 518 -32.65 -0.05 11.52
CA VAL A 518 -33.27 0.67 10.40
C VAL A 518 -32.99 -0.14 9.13
N LYS A 519 -34.05 -0.60 8.46
CA LYS A 519 -33.96 -1.45 7.27
C LYS A 519 -34.35 -0.64 6.03
N LEU A 520 -33.55 -0.79 4.98
CA LEU A 520 -33.51 0.08 3.81
C LEU A 520 -33.75 -0.74 2.55
N THR A 521 -34.67 -0.32 1.69
CA THR A 521 -34.94 -0.97 0.41
C THR A 521 -34.59 -0.03 -0.74
N LYS A 522 -33.80 -0.53 -1.70
CA LYS A 522 -33.41 0.16 -2.93
C LYS A 522 -34.00 -0.60 -4.13
N GLY A 523 -34.61 0.13 -5.07
CA GLY A 523 -35.34 -0.45 -6.21
C GLY A 523 -36.82 -0.75 -5.93
N VAL A 524 -37.55 -1.19 -6.96
CA VAL A 524 -39.03 -1.40 -6.91
C VAL A 524 -39.44 -2.68 -7.64
N GLY A 525 -40.52 -3.31 -7.18
CA GLY A 525 -41.00 -4.57 -7.76
C GLY A 525 -40.07 -5.74 -7.45
N LEU A 526 -39.67 -6.51 -8.47
CA LEU A 526 -38.83 -7.70 -8.29
C LEU A 526 -37.32 -7.39 -8.17
N GLU A 527 -36.90 -6.18 -8.56
CA GLU A 527 -35.51 -5.72 -8.41
C GLU A 527 -35.39 -4.88 -7.14
N GLN A 528 -35.46 -5.55 -5.98
CA GLN A 528 -35.26 -4.95 -4.67
C GLN A 528 -33.99 -5.49 -4.00
N THR A 529 -33.23 -4.59 -3.39
CA THR A 529 -32.11 -4.91 -2.49
C THR A 529 -32.38 -4.35 -1.11
N ILE A 530 -32.11 -5.14 -0.06
CA ILE A 530 -32.55 -4.88 1.32
C ILE A 530 -31.33 -4.87 2.26
N GLY A 531 -30.95 -3.69 2.76
CA GLY A 531 -29.86 -3.50 3.72
C GLY A 531 -30.37 -3.12 5.10
N SER A 532 -29.51 -3.15 6.12
CA SER A 532 -29.90 -2.76 7.49
C SER A 532 -28.77 -2.16 8.31
N VAL A 533 -29.10 -1.14 9.09
CA VAL A 533 -28.17 -0.40 9.96
C VAL A 533 -28.58 -0.57 11.42
N THR A 534 -27.65 -1.03 12.27
CA THR A 534 -27.89 -1.13 13.72
C THR A 534 -27.69 0.23 14.36
N VAL A 535 -28.73 0.75 14.99
CA VAL A 535 -28.74 2.02 15.70
C VAL A 535 -28.75 1.73 17.19
N ALA A 536 -27.60 1.92 17.84
CA ALA A 536 -27.45 1.67 19.26
C ALA A 536 -28.26 2.68 20.10
N SER A 537 -28.83 2.22 21.21
CA SER A 537 -29.36 3.14 22.22
C SER A 537 -28.20 3.93 22.84
N PRO A 538 -28.24 5.28 22.83
CA PRO A 538 -27.09 6.09 23.20
C PRO A 538 -26.69 5.85 24.65
N LYS A 539 -25.38 5.67 24.88
CA LYS A 539 -24.83 5.62 26.24
C LYS A 539 -25.14 6.95 26.95
N ARG A 540 -25.50 6.87 28.25
CA ARG A 540 -26.20 7.94 29.01
C ARG A 540 -25.70 9.35 28.68
N ASN A 541 -26.63 10.23 28.32
CA ASN A 541 -26.44 11.65 28.00
C ASN A 541 -25.62 11.97 26.73
N GLN A 542 -25.34 10.99 25.86
CA GLN A 542 -24.82 11.29 24.52
C GLN A 542 -25.94 11.69 23.55
N VAL A 543 -25.55 12.31 22.43
CA VAL A 543 -26.43 12.64 21.30
C VAL A 543 -27.07 11.35 20.75
N LYS A 544 -28.30 11.43 20.22
CA LYS A 544 -28.93 10.32 19.51
C LYS A 544 -28.22 10.08 18.17
N SER A 545 -27.88 8.82 17.86
CA SER A 545 -27.52 8.42 16.48
C SER A 545 -28.63 8.79 15.50
N GLN A 546 -28.30 9.08 14.23
CA GLN A 546 -29.26 9.39 13.17
C GLN A 546 -28.90 8.70 11.87
N VAL A 547 -29.89 8.14 11.18
CA VAL A 547 -29.76 7.72 9.77
C VAL A 547 -30.39 8.80 8.89
N ASN A 548 -29.54 9.56 8.19
CA ASN A 548 -29.90 10.67 7.31
C ASN A 548 -30.01 10.15 5.86
N ILE A 549 -31.23 9.98 5.36
CA ILE A 549 -31.49 9.47 4.00
C ILE A 549 -31.85 10.64 3.09
N ILE A 550 -31.03 10.90 2.08
CA ILE A 550 -31.30 11.81 0.97
C ILE A 550 -31.80 10.94 -0.19
N ASN A 551 -33.12 10.88 -0.39
CA ASN A 551 -33.69 10.00 -1.41
C ASN A 551 -33.79 10.67 -2.77
N ASN A 552 -32.88 10.34 -3.69
CA ASN A 552 -32.80 10.96 -5.01
C ASN A 552 -33.77 10.36 -6.08
N MET A 553 -34.83 9.64 -5.68
CA MET A 553 -35.86 9.12 -6.60
C MET A 553 -36.72 10.24 -7.22
N ASN A 554 -36.26 10.76 -8.36
CA ASN A 554 -36.99 11.78 -9.15
C ASN A 554 -38.41 11.31 -9.54
N GLY A 555 -39.43 11.82 -8.84
CA GLY A 555 -40.84 11.60 -9.20
C GLY A 555 -41.49 10.38 -8.56
N ARG A 556 -41.03 9.95 -7.37
CA ARG A 556 -41.66 8.88 -6.59
C ARG A 556 -41.67 9.22 -5.10
N GLN A 557 -42.77 8.86 -4.44
CA GLN A 557 -42.87 8.90 -2.97
C GLN A 557 -41.81 8.02 -2.29
N LEU A 558 -41.41 8.41 -1.09
CA LEU A 558 -40.63 7.57 -0.17
C LEU A 558 -41.57 6.86 0.80
N GLU A 559 -41.60 5.53 0.78
CA GLU A 559 -42.40 4.75 1.72
C GLU A 559 -41.68 4.58 3.07
N VAL A 560 -42.41 4.76 4.17
CA VAL A 560 -41.87 4.70 5.54
C VAL A 560 -42.79 3.87 6.41
N TYR A 561 -42.29 2.80 7.01
CA TYR A 561 -43.08 1.87 7.82
C TYR A 561 -42.63 1.87 9.29
N LYS A 562 -43.61 1.81 10.19
CA LYS A 562 -43.40 1.48 11.60
C LYS A 562 -42.94 0.04 11.77
N GLY A 563 -41.89 -0.16 12.54
CA GLY A 563 -41.35 -1.47 12.89
C GLY A 563 -40.68 -2.17 11.71
N ILE A 564 -40.22 -3.39 11.95
CA ILE A 564 -39.72 -4.32 10.94
C ILE A 564 -40.44 -5.65 11.14
N ASP A 565 -41.27 -6.05 10.18
CA ASP A 565 -42.04 -7.29 10.27
C ASP A 565 -41.12 -8.53 10.31
N GLY A 566 -41.52 -9.54 11.08
CA GLY A 566 -40.76 -10.76 11.35
C GLY A 566 -39.48 -10.58 12.20
N ALA A 567 -39.07 -9.36 12.55
CA ALA A 567 -37.84 -9.10 13.32
C ALA A 567 -38.15 -8.91 14.82
N ALA A 568 -37.84 -9.94 15.62
CA ALA A 568 -38.12 -9.96 17.05
C ALA A 568 -37.47 -8.79 17.80
N GLY A 569 -38.27 -8.04 18.57
CA GLY A 569 -37.85 -6.83 19.28
C GLY A 569 -37.71 -5.58 18.40
N GLN A 570 -38.15 -5.63 17.13
CA GLN A 570 -38.19 -4.50 16.21
C GLN A 570 -39.62 -4.19 15.71
N GLU A 571 -40.65 -4.76 16.35
CA GLU A 571 -42.06 -4.63 15.96
C GLU A 571 -42.61 -3.21 16.18
N ASN A 572 -41.95 -2.42 17.03
CA ASN A 572 -42.24 -1.01 17.27
C ASN A 572 -41.07 -0.14 16.79
N ALA A 573 -41.36 1.11 16.45
CA ALA A 573 -40.33 2.07 16.04
C ALA A 573 -39.63 2.71 17.25
N GLY A 574 -38.47 3.34 17.01
CA GLY A 574 -37.71 4.05 18.05
C GLY A 574 -36.28 4.43 17.67
N ALA A 575 -35.71 3.78 16.64
CA ALA A 575 -34.45 4.20 16.05
C ALA A 575 -34.59 5.62 15.45
N PRO A 576 -33.70 6.58 15.73
CA PRO A 576 -33.84 7.92 15.20
C PRO A 576 -33.39 8.00 13.74
N VAL A 577 -34.27 8.51 12.88
CA VAL A 577 -34.13 8.54 11.42
C VAL A 577 -34.51 9.93 10.92
N LYS A 578 -33.72 10.48 9.99
CA LYS A 578 -34.02 11.73 9.30
C LYS A 578 -34.15 11.48 7.81
N LEU A 579 -35.34 11.71 7.27
CA LEU A 579 -35.62 11.53 5.84
C LEU A 579 -35.62 12.90 5.15
N SER A 580 -34.89 12.98 4.05
CA SER A 580 -34.68 14.21 3.28
C SER A 580 -35.03 13.96 1.82
N LEU A 581 -35.84 14.84 1.22
CA LEU A 581 -36.16 14.80 -0.21
C LEU A 581 -35.40 15.94 -0.94
N PRO A 582 -34.81 15.68 -2.11
CA PRO A 582 -33.98 16.65 -2.82
C PRO A 582 -34.76 17.93 -3.17
N ALA A 583 -34.09 19.08 -3.07
CA ALA A 583 -34.70 20.36 -3.41
C ALA A 583 -35.20 20.43 -4.87
N GLY A 584 -34.62 19.63 -5.79
CA GLY A 584 -35.03 19.52 -7.20
C GLY A 584 -35.93 18.33 -7.55
N ALA A 585 -36.34 17.49 -6.59
CA ALA A 585 -37.18 16.33 -6.88
C ALA A 585 -38.57 16.75 -7.40
N THR A 586 -39.07 16.06 -8.42
CA THR A 586 -40.36 16.34 -9.10
C THR A 586 -41.59 15.87 -8.32
N ASP A 587 -41.40 14.88 -7.44
CA ASP A 587 -42.30 14.52 -6.36
C ASP A 587 -41.53 14.71 -5.04
N LYS A 588 -42.21 15.18 -4.00
CA LYS A 588 -41.65 15.46 -2.68
C LYS A 588 -42.52 14.87 -1.57
N THR A 589 -43.09 13.70 -1.83
CA THR A 589 -44.02 13.04 -0.93
C THR A 589 -43.34 11.96 -0.08
N PHE A 590 -43.54 12.02 1.23
CA PHE A 590 -43.32 10.88 2.13
C PHE A 590 -44.67 10.17 2.34
N HIS A 591 -44.68 8.84 2.31
CA HIS A 591 -45.87 8.04 2.64
C HIS A 591 -45.56 7.22 3.89
N ILE A 592 -46.24 7.51 5.01
CA ILE A 592 -45.94 6.93 6.32
C ILE A 592 -47.04 5.97 6.76
N TYR A 593 -46.70 4.68 6.77
CA TYR A 593 -47.56 3.54 7.06
C TYR A 593 -47.55 3.15 8.55
N GLY A 594 -48.68 2.59 8.99
CA GLY A 594 -48.91 2.09 10.35
C GLY A 594 -49.32 3.19 11.34
N ILE A 595 -49.79 2.78 12.52
CA ILE A 595 -50.22 3.70 13.58
C ILE A 595 -49.07 3.89 14.59
N TRP A 596 -48.55 5.11 14.65
CA TRP A 596 -47.42 5.50 15.49
C TRP A 596 -47.92 6.12 16.80
N SER A 597 -47.27 5.83 17.91
CA SER A 597 -47.39 6.63 19.14
C SER A 597 -46.45 7.84 19.09
N ASP A 598 -46.73 8.87 19.91
CA ASP A 598 -45.94 10.12 19.90
C ASP A 598 -44.46 9.87 20.25
N ALA A 599 -44.20 8.88 21.12
CA ALA A 599 -42.86 8.45 21.48
C ALA A 599 -42.10 7.86 20.29
N GLU A 600 -42.76 7.01 19.48
CA GLU A 600 -42.21 6.43 18.27
C GLU A 600 -41.98 7.49 17.17
N ALA A 601 -42.99 8.34 16.94
CA ALA A 601 -42.95 9.39 15.94
C ALA A 601 -41.86 10.45 16.23
N SER A 602 -41.53 10.68 17.51
CA SER A 602 -40.40 11.53 17.93
C SER A 602 -39.01 11.02 17.50
N GLY A 603 -38.93 9.80 16.96
CA GLY A 603 -37.73 9.26 16.31
C GLY A 603 -37.59 9.66 14.84
N LEU A 604 -38.68 10.00 14.15
CA LEU A 604 -38.70 10.23 12.70
C LEU A 604 -38.79 11.74 12.39
N THR A 605 -37.70 12.31 11.86
CA THR A 605 -37.67 13.69 11.36
C THR A 605 -37.75 13.71 9.84
N LEU A 606 -38.50 14.64 9.28
CA LEU A 606 -38.65 14.83 7.82
C LEU A 606 -38.13 16.22 7.42
N THR A 607 -37.63 16.39 6.20
CA THR A 607 -37.44 17.73 5.60
C THR A 607 -38.70 18.17 4.85
N SER A 608 -38.74 19.43 4.41
CA SER A 608 -39.83 19.99 3.62
C SER A 608 -40.27 19.10 2.44
N GLY A 609 -41.55 18.77 2.45
CA GLY A 609 -42.23 17.87 1.51
C GLY A 609 -43.71 17.73 1.90
N LYS A 610 -44.46 16.97 1.12
CA LYS A 610 -45.82 16.53 1.46
C LYS A 610 -45.74 15.23 2.26
N VAL A 611 -46.65 15.01 3.21
CA VAL A 611 -46.74 13.77 3.98
C VAL A 611 -48.14 13.17 3.88
N ILE A 612 -48.21 11.94 3.37
CA ILE A 612 -49.42 11.11 3.36
C ILE A 612 -49.32 10.12 4.52
N THR A 613 -50.34 10.04 5.37
CA THR A 613 -50.37 9.08 6.49
C THR A 613 -51.80 8.85 7.03
N ASP A 614 -52.00 7.82 7.87
CA ASP A 614 -53.26 7.57 8.57
C ASP A 614 -53.65 8.77 9.47
N LYS A 615 -54.94 9.14 9.52
CA LYS A 615 -55.47 10.22 10.38
C LYS A 615 -55.11 10.04 11.86
N ALA A 616 -54.92 8.80 12.34
CA ALA A 616 -54.43 8.49 13.68
C ALA A 616 -53.01 8.99 13.97
N ASN A 617 -52.24 9.40 12.95
CA ASN A 617 -50.90 9.99 13.07
C ASN A 617 -50.88 11.53 13.02
N GLU A 618 -52.04 12.19 13.04
CA GLU A 618 -52.19 13.64 12.95
C GLU A 618 -51.30 14.42 13.94
N ASN A 619 -50.52 15.36 13.41
CA ASN A 619 -49.54 16.20 14.12
C ASN A 619 -48.38 15.49 14.85
N LYS A 620 -48.13 14.19 14.61
CA LYS A 620 -47.08 13.45 15.36
C LYS A 620 -45.65 13.59 14.84
N PHE A 621 -45.46 13.91 13.56
CA PHE A 621 -44.13 13.91 12.93
C PHE A 621 -43.52 15.33 12.84
N PRO A 622 -42.29 15.56 13.34
CA PRO A 622 -41.58 16.82 13.15
C PRO A 622 -41.06 16.99 11.71
N ILE A 623 -41.36 18.14 11.10
CA ILE A 623 -40.94 18.48 9.72
C ILE A 623 -40.10 19.76 9.73
N GLU A 624 -38.87 19.68 9.26
CA GLU A 624 -37.93 20.79 9.17
C GLU A 624 -38.15 21.66 7.92
N GLY A 625 -38.16 22.98 8.11
CA GLY A 625 -38.09 23.96 7.02
C GLY A 625 -39.41 24.26 6.30
N SER A 626 -40.52 23.61 6.63
CA SER A 626 -41.87 23.91 6.14
C SER A 626 -42.72 24.58 7.22
N ASN A 627 -43.41 25.68 6.91
CA ASN A 627 -44.42 26.27 7.79
C ASN A 627 -45.54 26.96 6.98
N PRO A 628 -46.78 26.43 6.97
CA PRO A 628 -47.16 25.11 7.51
C PRO A 628 -46.52 23.96 6.72
N PRO A 629 -46.41 22.74 7.30
CA PRO A 629 -46.19 21.51 6.54
C PRO A 629 -47.45 21.08 5.79
N ASP A 630 -47.29 20.35 4.68
CA ASP A 630 -48.39 19.82 3.86
C ASP A 630 -48.68 18.36 4.25
N PHE A 631 -49.81 18.13 4.94
CA PHE A 631 -50.26 16.81 5.38
C PHE A 631 -51.56 16.42 4.66
N GLU A 632 -51.61 15.21 4.14
CA GLU A 632 -52.82 14.55 3.64
C GLU A 632 -53.09 13.30 4.48
N TYR A 633 -54.33 13.13 4.92
CA TYR A 633 -54.71 12.03 5.80
C TYR A 633 -55.55 10.99 5.08
N GLU A 634 -55.06 9.74 5.04
CA GLU A 634 -55.82 8.62 4.50
C GLU A 634 -57.07 8.38 5.35
N GLY A 635 -58.23 8.27 4.70
CA GLY A 635 -59.53 8.13 5.34
C GLY A 635 -60.46 9.35 5.25
N GLU A 636 -60.02 10.48 4.69
CA GLU A 636 -60.94 11.57 4.33
C GLU A 636 -61.71 11.24 3.03
N ASP A 637 -63.00 10.90 3.17
CA ASP A 637 -63.95 10.88 2.06
C ASP A 637 -64.01 12.29 1.43
N PRO A 638 -63.88 12.45 0.10
CA PRO A 638 -63.76 13.77 -0.52
C PRO A 638 -65.03 14.60 -0.32
N GLN A 639 -64.90 15.69 0.45
CA GLN A 639 -65.98 16.65 0.70
C GLN A 639 -66.63 17.11 -0.62
N PRO A 640 -67.96 17.00 -0.77
CA PRO A 640 -68.64 17.42 -1.99
C PRO A 640 -68.44 18.92 -2.24
N THR A 641 -67.74 19.26 -3.33
CA THR A 641 -67.48 20.64 -3.73
C THR A 641 -68.79 21.40 -3.93
N GLN A 642 -69.07 22.40 -3.09
CA GLN A 642 -70.20 23.31 -3.32
C GLN A 642 -69.90 24.17 -4.56
N GLY A 643 -70.68 23.98 -5.63
CA GLY A 643 -70.54 24.73 -6.86
C GLY A 643 -70.92 26.21 -6.68
N PRO A 644 -70.20 27.16 -7.31
CA PRO A 644 -70.53 28.58 -7.23
C PRO A 644 -71.83 28.91 -8.01
N PRO A 645 -72.61 29.92 -7.57
CA PRO A 645 -73.88 30.27 -8.19
C PRO A 645 -73.73 30.98 -9.55
N THR A 646 -74.65 30.69 -10.46
CA THR A 646 -74.61 31.13 -11.87
C THR A 646 -74.91 32.61 -12.07
N GLN A 647 -74.07 33.33 -12.84
CA GLN A 647 -74.46 34.52 -13.62
C GLN A 647 -73.80 34.54 -15.01
N THR A 648 -74.62 34.75 -16.04
CA THR A 648 -74.28 35.14 -17.42
C THR A 648 -74.02 36.68 -17.50
N PRO A 649 -73.43 37.29 -18.58
CA PRO A 649 -73.67 36.95 -20.00
C PRO A 649 -72.53 37.19 -21.05
N ALA A 650 -72.90 36.94 -22.32
CA ALA A 650 -72.40 37.54 -23.58
C ALA A 650 -71.18 36.90 -24.33
N PRO A 651 -71.21 36.81 -25.70
CA PRO A 651 -70.17 36.18 -26.54
C PRO A 651 -69.38 37.14 -27.46
N THR A 652 -68.17 36.74 -27.94
CA THR A 652 -67.37 37.24 -29.12
C THR A 652 -65.92 36.67 -29.02
N VAL A 653 -65.15 36.21 -30.04
CA VAL A 653 -65.31 35.85 -31.47
C VAL A 653 -64.18 34.87 -31.90
N VAL A 654 -64.21 34.32 -33.13
CA VAL A 654 -63.28 33.32 -33.75
C VAL A 654 -62.29 34.01 -34.72
N PRO A 655 -60.97 33.66 -34.79
CA PRO A 655 -60.45 32.76 -35.87
C PRO A 655 -59.18 31.88 -35.56
N PRO A 656 -58.86 30.84 -36.39
CA PRO A 656 -57.76 29.86 -36.15
C PRO A 656 -56.67 29.74 -37.27
N THR A 657 -55.54 29.06 -37.00
CA THR A 657 -54.51 28.71 -38.04
C THR A 657 -53.73 27.38 -37.82
N VAL A 658 -54.11 26.32 -38.55
CA VAL A 658 -53.30 25.44 -39.46
C VAL A 658 -51.74 25.36 -39.25
N VAL A 659 -51.04 24.23 -38.93
CA VAL A 659 -50.77 22.90 -39.65
C VAL A 659 -49.53 22.94 -40.60
N PRO A 660 -48.71 21.86 -40.91
CA PRO A 660 -48.24 20.61 -40.21
C PRO A 660 -46.76 20.12 -40.55
N SER A 661 -46.42 18.83 -40.28
CA SER A 661 -45.56 17.89 -41.11
C SER A 661 -44.00 17.98 -41.15
N THR A 662 -43.17 16.96 -41.49
CA THR A 662 -43.05 15.45 -41.32
C THR A 662 -41.66 14.96 -41.87
N ALA A 663 -41.25 13.68 -41.66
CA ALA A 663 -40.59 12.75 -42.64
C ALA A 663 -39.40 11.86 -42.15
N VAL A 664 -39.27 10.64 -42.74
CA VAL A 664 -38.30 9.50 -42.52
C VAL A 664 -38.57 8.38 -43.60
N PRO A 665 -37.89 7.20 -43.74
CA PRO A 665 -36.66 6.58 -43.14
C PRO A 665 -35.71 5.87 -44.19
N SER A 666 -34.87 4.89 -43.75
CA SER A 666 -34.50 3.61 -44.48
C SER A 666 -33.28 3.59 -45.47
N THR A 667 -32.59 2.48 -45.87
CA THR A 667 -32.37 1.07 -45.37
C THR A 667 -31.25 0.28 -46.14
N ALA A 668 -30.67 -0.76 -45.49
CA ALA A 668 -30.30 -2.13 -45.99
C ALA A 668 -29.04 -2.53 -46.85
N VAL A 669 -28.62 -3.79 -46.58
CA VAL A 669 -27.58 -4.77 -47.10
C VAL A 669 -27.99 -5.45 -48.46
N PRO A 670 -27.34 -6.49 -49.12
CA PRO A 670 -26.18 -7.42 -48.86
C PRO A 670 -25.15 -7.46 -50.07
N PRO A 671 -24.47 -8.54 -50.63
CA PRO A 671 -24.23 -9.99 -50.32
C PRO A 671 -22.76 -10.54 -50.46
N THR A 672 -22.42 -11.43 -51.44
CA THR A 672 -21.34 -12.50 -51.37
C THR A 672 -20.69 -12.97 -52.71
N ALA A 673 -19.47 -13.60 -52.68
CA ALA A 673 -18.87 -14.50 -53.72
C ALA A 673 -17.64 -15.32 -53.19
N VAL A 674 -17.12 -16.36 -53.93
CA VAL A 674 -16.15 -17.41 -53.42
C VAL A 674 -15.03 -17.86 -54.47
N PRO A 675 -14.38 -19.06 -54.46
CA PRO A 675 -12.90 -19.39 -54.43
C PRO A 675 -12.25 -19.70 -55.85
N PRO A 676 -11.07 -20.41 -56.09
CA PRO A 676 -10.14 -21.25 -55.26
C PRO A 676 -8.60 -21.22 -55.63
N THR A 677 -7.85 -22.34 -55.39
CA THR A 677 -6.49 -22.77 -55.87
C THR A 677 -5.23 -22.08 -55.29
N GLU A 678 -4.04 -22.71 -55.08
CA GLU A 678 -3.53 -24.11 -55.24
C GLU A 678 -2.34 -24.42 -54.26
N ALA A 679 -1.67 -25.58 -54.35
CA ALA A 679 -0.56 -26.09 -53.46
C ALA A 679 0.83 -26.10 -54.20
N PRO A 680 2.02 -26.60 -53.70
CA PRO A 680 2.24 -27.76 -52.80
C PRO A 680 3.43 -27.73 -51.77
N THR A 681 3.61 -28.90 -51.12
CA THR A 681 4.55 -29.42 -50.09
C THR A 681 6.08 -29.33 -50.34
N ILE A 682 6.89 -29.23 -49.24
CA ILE A 682 8.16 -30.00 -48.99
C ILE A 682 8.35 -30.23 -47.46
N GLU A 683 8.94 -31.36 -47.07
CA GLU A 683 9.41 -31.80 -45.73
C GLU A 683 10.66 -32.73 -45.94
N PRO A 684 11.35 -33.32 -44.93
CA PRO A 684 11.94 -32.78 -43.68
C PRO A 684 13.46 -33.14 -43.53
N THR A 685 14.18 -32.62 -42.52
CA THR A 685 15.44 -33.24 -42.02
C THR A 685 15.73 -33.04 -40.51
N THR A 686 15.98 -34.15 -39.83
CA THR A 686 16.83 -34.34 -38.61
C THR A 686 17.92 -35.38 -39.01
N PRO A 687 18.90 -35.85 -38.19
CA PRO A 687 19.12 -35.79 -36.73
C PRO A 687 20.53 -35.22 -36.36
N VAL A 688 21.16 -35.38 -35.17
CA VAL A 688 21.73 -36.58 -34.49
C VAL A 688 21.98 -36.28 -32.99
N THR A 689 21.97 -37.32 -32.15
CA THR A 689 22.53 -37.33 -30.78
C THR A 689 23.54 -38.47 -30.65
N PRO A 690 24.57 -38.37 -29.79
CA PRO A 690 24.79 -39.49 -28.86
C PRO A 690 25.22 -39.11 -27.43
N GLN A 691 24.87 -40.00 -26.50
CA GLN A 691 25.38 -40.21 -25.14
C GLN A 691 26.21 -41.52 -25.15
N PRO A 692 26.65 -42.12 -24.01
CA PRO A 692 27.39 -41.59 -22.85
C PRO A 692 28.61 -42.49 -22.51
N THR A 693 29.30 -42.27 -21.38
CA THR A 693 30.16 -43.31 -20.72
C THR A 693 30.16 -43.20 -19.19
N ASN A 694 30.02 -44.34 -18.50
CA ASN A 694 30.23 -44.52 -17.05
C ASN A 694 31.65 -45.07 -16.76
N THR A 695 32.08 -45.09 -15.48
CA THR A 695 32.72 -46.25 -14.80
C THR A 695 32.95 -46.04 -13.29
N ASP A 696 32.17 -46.75 -12.48
CA ASP A 696 32.46 -47.61 -11.30
C ASP A 696 33.61 -47.44 -10.27
N SER A 697 33.37 -48.10 -9.11
CA SER A 697 34.28 -48.66 -8.08
C SER A 697 34.76 -47.73 -6.93
N ASP A 698 34.96 -48.19 -5.67
CA ASP A 698 34.86 -49.54 -5.09
C ASP A 698 34.50 -49.61 -3.56
N GLN A 699 34.51 -50.85 -2.99
CA GLN A 699 34.27 -51.33 -1.59
C GLN A 699 35.01 -50.58 -0.44
N GLY A 700 34.74 -50.77 0.88
CA GLY A 700 33.84 -51.64 1.67
C GLY A 700 33.98 -51.34 3.20
N THR A 701 33.11 -51.78 4.12
CA THR A 701 33.21 -53.03 4.94
C THR A 701 32.05 -53.09 5.98
N ASP A 702 31.65 -54.28 6.46
CA ASP A 702 30.51 -54.51 7.38
C ASP A 702 30.88 -55.02 8.79
N GLU A 703 30.04 -54.72 9.79
CA GLU A 703 29.92 -55.46 11.07
C GLU A 703 28.43 -55.78 11.39
N PRO A 704 28.11 -56.82 12.20
CA PRO A 704 26.80 -57.47 12.18
C PRO A 704 25.69 -56.77 13.00
N VAL A 705 24.63 -56.32 12.33
CA VAL A 705 23.46 -55.67 12.96
C VAL A 705 22.53 -56.65 13.68
N ASN A 706 22.06 -56.23 14.86
CA ASN A 706 21.11 -56.96 15.71
C ASN A 706 19.77 -57.27 14.99
N LYS A 707 19.42 -58.56 14.89
CA LYS A 707 18.28 -59.06 14.09
C LYS A 707 16.89 -58.57 14.53
N ARG A 708 16.74 -57.96 15.72
CA ARG A 708 15.47 -57.30 16.11
C ARG A 708 15.30 -55.89 15.54
N THR A 709 16.38 -55.19 15.21
CA THR A 709 16.31 -53.82 14.66
C THR A 709 15.97 -53.83 13.17
N ALA A 710 16.53 -54.79 12.42
CA ALA A 710 16.34 -54.91 10.98
C ALA A 710 14.87 -55.12 10.56
N ALA A 711 14.09 -55.89 11.34
CA ALA A 711 12.67 -56.11 11.06
C ALA A 711 11.84 -54.81 11.13
N THR A 712 12.12 -53.96 12.12
CA THR A 712 11.47 -52.65 12.27
C THR A 712 11.86 -51.70 11.13
N TYR A 713 13.13 -51.67 10.73
CA TYR A 713 13.58 -50.88 9.58
C TYR A 713 12.95 -51.37 8.27
N LEU A 714 12.85 -52.68 8.03
CA LEU A 714 12.18 -53.24 6.85
C LEU A 714 10.69 -52.88 6.80
N ALA A 715 9.99 -52.87 7.95
CA ALA A 715 8.60 -52.42 8.03
C ALA A 715 8.46 -50.91 7.71
N ILE A 716 9.36 -50.07 8.23
CA ILE A 716 9.37 -48.62 7.96
C ILE A 716 9.71 -48.33 6.49
N ILE A 717 10.73 -49.00 5.93
CA ILE A 717 11.12 -48.88 4.52
C ILE A 717 10.00 -49.36 3.61
N GLY A 718 9.31 -50.46 3.95
CA GLY A 718 8.14 -50.94 3.20
C GLY A 718 6.97 -49.93 3.22
N ALA A 719 6.69 -49.33 4.37
CA ALA A 719 5.67 -48.29 4.48
C ALA A 719 6.04 -47.04 3.67
N LEU A 720 7.30 -46.58 3.74
CA LEU A 720 7.81 -45.45 2.97
C LEU A 720 7.78 -45.71 1.46
N ALA A 721 8.23 -46.89 1.00
CA ALA A 721 8.17 -47.28 -0.40
C ALA A 721 6.72 -47.30 -0.93
N THR A 722 5.78 -47.82 -0.13
CA THR A 722 4.35 -47.81 -0.48
C THR A 722 3.80 -46.37 -0.59
N ALA A 723 4.20 -45.48 0.33
CA ALA A 723 3.81 -44.06 0.28
C ALA A 723 4.43 -43.34 -0.93
N CYS A 724 5.71 -43.58 -1.25
CA CYS A 724 6.39 -43.03 -2.42
C CYS A 724 5.73 -43.49 -3.73
N VAL A 725 5.35 -44.76 -3.85
CA VAL A 725 4.59 -45.26 -5.01
C VAL A 725 3.21 -44.60 -5.11
N GLY A 726 2.51 -44.42 -3.98
CA GLY A 726 1.24 -43.69 -3.94
C GLY A 726 1.36 -42.23 -4.41
N LEU A 727 2.39 -41.51 -3.94
CA LEU A 727 2.70 -40.14 -4.36
C LEU A 727 3.09 -40.07 -5.84
N LEU A 728 3.85 -41.05 -6.36
CA LEU A 728 4.23 -41.11 -7.77
C LEU A 728 2.99 -41.31 -8.67
N ILE A 729 2.09 -42.23 -8.28
CA ILE A 729 0.82 -42.47 -8.99
C ILE A 729 -0.06 -41.22 -8.94
N PHE A 730 -0.15 -40.55 -7.80
CA PHE A 730 -0.91 -39.29 -7.67
C PHE A 730 -0.31 -38.16 -8.54
N GLY A 731 1.02 -38.03 -8.57
CA GLY A 731 1.72 -37.07 -9.43
C GLY A 731 1.49 -37.34 -10.92
N ILE A 732 1.53 -38.61 -11.34
CA ILE A 732 1.20 -39.03 -12.72
C ILE A 732 -0.27 -38.72 -13.04
N ALA A 733 -1.21 -39.01 -12.14
CA ALA A 733 -2.63 -38.70 -12.33
C ALA A 733 -2.88 -37.18 -12.45
N MET A 734 -2.22 -36.37 -11.61
CA MET A 734 -2.26 -34.90 -11.68
C MET A 734 -1.63 -34.36 -12.97
N PHE A 735 -0.52 -34.94 -13.44
CA PHE A 735 0.11 -34.56 -14.70
C PHE A 735 -0.76 -34.90 -15.92
N ILE A 736 -1.43 -36.06 -15.92
CA ILE A 736 -2.41 -36.44 -16.94
C ILE A 736 -3.60 -35.47 -16.93
N LYS A 737 -4.15 -35.15 -15.74
CA LYS A 737 -5.25 -34.19 -15.59
C LYS A 737 -4.87 -32.78 -16.04
N TYR A 738 -3.66 -32.32 -15.71
CA TYR A 738 -3.10 -31.05 -16.18
C TYR A 738 -2.91 -31.03 -17.70
N LYS A 739 -2.35 -32.09 -18.30
CA LYS A 739 -2.24 -32.21 -19.76
C LYS A 739 -3.61 -32.12 -20.44
N LYS A 740 -4.62 -32.81 -19.91
CA LYS A 740 -5.99 -32.79 -20.46
C LYS A 740 -6.61 -31.39 -20.38
N PHE A 741 -6.55 -30.76 -19.21
CA PHE A 741 -7.01 -29.37 -19.02
C PHE A 741 -6.28 -28.40 -19.96
N LYS A 742 -4.96 -28.56 -20.16
CA LYS A 742 -4.16 -27.71 -21.05
C LYS A 742 -4.42 -27.94 -22.54
N SER A 743 -4.91 -29.11 -22.95
CA SER A 743 -5.46 -29.31 -24.30
C SER A 743 -6.87 -28.72 -24.47
N GLU A 744 -7.67 -28.70 -23.39
CA GLU A 744 -9.03 -28.14 -23.39
C GLU A 744 -9.00 -26.59 -23.39
N THR A 745 -8.08 -25.94 -22.68
CA THR A 745 -7.89 -24.46 -22.79
C THR A 745 -7.32 -24.03 -24.13
N ARG A 746 -6.28 -24.72 -24.66
CA ARG A 746 -5.72 -24.40 -25.99
C ARG A 746 -6.74 -24.46 -27.14
N ALA A 747 -7.83 -25.21 -27.00
CA ALA A 747 -8.91 -25.27 -27.98
C ALA A 747 -9.89 -24.07 -27.91
N ASN A 748 -9.89 -23.32 -26.79
CA ASN A 748 -10.68 -22.11 -26.60
C ASN A 748 -9.85 -20.84 -26.88
N ASP A 749 -8.61 -20.76 -26.41
CA ASP A 749 -7.75 -19.57 -26.57
C ASP A 749 -7.39 -19.29 -28.04
N SER A 750 -7.34 -20.34 -28.88
CA SER A 750 -7.09 -20.20 -30.33
C SER A 750 -8.26 -19.57 -31.12
N ARG A 751 -9.25 -18.97 -30.45
CA ARG A 751 -10.38 -18.23 -31.05
C ARG A 751 -10.40 -16.73 -30.74
N SER A 752 -9.52 -16.22 -29.88
CA SER A 752 -9.55 -14.81 -29.42
C SER A 752 -8.34 -13.97 -29.85
N GLU A 753 -7.13 -14.52 -29.96
CA GLU A 753 -5.90 -13.71 -30.03
C GLU A 753 -5.39 -13.32 -31.44
N SER A 754 -5.98 -13.80 -32.53
CA SER A 754 -5.38 -13.69 -33.87
C SER A 754 -5.56 -12.32 -34.56
N ASN A 755 -5.71 -11.20 -33.84
CA ASN A 755 -6.11 -9.92 -34.47
C ASN A 755 -5.75 -8.59 -33.75
N VAL A 756 -4.56 -8.46 -33.15
CA VAL A 756 -3.90 -7.13 -32.95
C VAL A 756 -2.38 -7.26 -33.18
N PHE A 757 -1.71 -6.14 -33.51
CA PHE A 757 -0.25 -5.96 -33.60
C PHE A 757 0.52 -6.69 -34.71
N LYS A 758 0.47 -6.11 -35.92
CA LYS A 758 1.64 -5.92 -36.80
C LYS A 758 1.49 -4.58 -37.54
N LYS A 759 2.62 -3.99 -37.97
CA LYS A 759 2.83 -2.60 -38.43
C LYS A 759 2.99 -1.57 -37.29
N ASP A 760 3.86 -0.57 -37.39
CA ASP A 760 5.01 -0.34 -38.30
C ASP A 760 6.08 0.46 -37.51
N LEU A 761 7.37 0.22 -37.77
CA LEU A 761 8.47 1.05 -37.28
C LEU A 761 9.45 1.30 -38.43
N LEU A 762 9.40 2.53 -38.98
CA LEU A 762 10.32 3.01 -40.00
C LEU A 762 11.44 3.81 -39.35
N TYR A 763 12.67 3.58 -39.82
CA TYR A 763 13.81 4.46 -39.53
C TYR A 763 13.56 5.85 -40.11
N TYR A 764 13.98 6.88 -39.38
CA TYR A 764 14.33 8.17 -39.96
C TYR A 764 15.80 8.47 -39.67
N ASP A 765 16.54 8.67 -40.75
CA ASP A 765 17.92 9.14 -40.78
C ASP A 765 17.91 10.50 -41.50
N THR A 766 18.43 11.54 -40.84
CA THR A 766 18.88 12.79 -41.47
C THR A 766 19.74 13.59 -40.48
N THR A 767 20.98 13.86 -40.90
CA THR A 767 21.83 15.05 -40.61
C THR A 767 22.06 15.44 -39.14
#